data_AF-A0A8H4YAB4-F1
#
_entry.id   AF-A0A8H4YAB4-F1
#
_cell.length_a   1.000
_cell.length_b   1.000
_cell.length_c   1.000
_cell.angle_alpha   90.00
_cell.angle_beta   90.00
_cell.angle_gamma   90.00
#
_symmetry.space_group_name_H-M   'P 1'
#
loop_
_entity.id
_entity.type
_entity.pdbx_description
1 polymer ?
#
loop_
_entity_poly.entity_id
_entity_poly.type
_entity_poly.pdbx_seq_one_letter_code
_entity_poly.pdbx_strand_id
1 'polypeptide(L)'
;MPIPARRASFERHNVYQDVHADADKSGVAVEEVVTARITEDHLITKSREALDLRSKAGFRILLIMVVMGFNQAAYGIDWGVISSINSNTYWHDYFGFENSGSTLGIINALMTIGNFCGAPFLSLGDKIGRRSVNFLGCFLTIVAAIIQCFSPNVKLFMFGRFVLGFGTALCTSSQYIAEVAPPHIRGHLVGIFGAFFQVGSLAIIGIMMGFTHWASHWSWRVAFLIQAIFPLVVCVTIYWLCPESPRYMVMKGQREKARVMISQYFTSSEDVNHPFVDVMMSQIDESIETSAVGFRATWDFRIFFTKAARFRTFILLLYSIFQQWNGGGIIGLYLDPALETIGITKKLDVLGINLGLTATYFVFTLFGAYIIELLRRRTLIFVGLVAIIIAQTAVTITSWRVNVDGDKYLSYLTVVWIFCFQVCSASFIATMHNLYPVELLSLPLRAKGMALYTMFQGAAGVVHNYGISVGISKVGYKIWAVYICYNFLQLIAAYFTFPETSKLNLEEIDHIFETKDTNPVKLSVKVADAKWASIKEDKRRARNGTVVTHTSIHIHDDYGKTSHAQTQVSAESDGTNPLRAEKTPLPSGFDDSIKGALPSDFIWGWATAAAQVEGAWNKDGKGVSIWDTFAHTPGKVKDGSTGDDAVRSYDLYKTDVAWLRKYRATGYRFSLSWSRIIPLGGKDDPVNEAGIAYYNRLIDELLANDITPFVTLFHWDIPQALEDRYGGMLNKDAYTPDFIRYARVCFERFGDRVKNWITYNEPGVYSLAGYAAGVHAPARSSFRDRNEEGDSSTEPFTVGHTELVSHAYVADIYKREFKPTQEGKIMITLHGNWSEPWDAHDPKDQEAAERAREFEIAWFADPLYKTGDYPASMRAQLGDRLPRFTPEESKLVLGSSEFYGMNSYSAFYVRHRDGPADINDHKGNIEQLNENKQGQWRGPMSDTYWLRTTPWGWAKLLRWIWNRYGVPIYITENGTTAQGEHDWKPKSPEDVLEDPFRIDFYKSYLTEVAKASQEGVVIKSYFGWTFTDNWEWAAGFSDRFGATWIDFESEEKRRYAKRSGYFLGEFFDHLICKE
;
A
#
# COMPACT_ATOMS: atom_id res chain seq x y z
N MET A 1 -41.15 72.88 -4.29
CA MET A 1 -41.48 72.44 -2.91
C MET A 1 -42.20 71.09 -3.00
N PRO A 2 -41.96 70.10 -2.13
CA PRO A 2 -40.67 69.56 -1.66
C PRO A 2 -40.58 68.00 -1.65
N ILE A 3 -39.37 67.53 -1.28
CA ILE A 3 -38.75 66.20 -1.02
C ILE A 3 -39.31 65.65 0.37
N PRO A 4 -39.15 64.38 0.88
CA PRO A 4 -37.91 63.61 0.80
C PRO A 4 -37.82 62.06 0.84
N ALA A 5 -36.57 61.66 0.54
CA ALA A 5 -35.83 60.40 0.57
C ALA A 5 -36.00 59.45 1.78
N ARG A 6 -35.65 58.16 1.56
CA ARG A 6 -34.64 57.44 2.36
C ARG A 6 -34.09 56.18 1.65
N ARG A 7 -32.76 56.13 1.51
CA ARG A 7 -31.93 54.92 1.34
C ARG A 7 -31.97 54.09 2.63
N ALA A 8 -31.94 52.76 2.51
CA ALA A 8 -31.27 51.90 3.48
C ALA A 8 -30.81 50.60 2.80
N SER A 9 -29.49 50.49 2.68
CA SER A 9 -28.71 49.27 2.48
C SER A 9 -29.02 48.22 3.54
N PHE A 10 -29.16 46.95 3.16
CA PHE A 10 -28.90 45.84 4.08
C PHE A 10 -27.91 44.87 3.44
N GLU A 11 -26.78 44.80 4.12
CA GLU A 11 -25.59 44.03 3.83
C GLU A 11 -25.90 42.53 3.76
N ARG A 12 -25.33 41.86 2.76
CA ARG A 12 -25.05 40.42 2.86
C ARG A 12 -23.94 40.27 3.90
N HIS A 13 -24.32 40.13 5.16
CA HIS A 13 -23.40 39.66 6.19
C HIS A 13 -23.15 38.17 5.97
N ASN A 14 -21.87 37.85 5.84
CA ASN A 14 -21.32 36.53 5.63
C ASN A 14 -21.69 35.58 6.78
N VAL A 15 -22.43 34.52 6.49
CA VAL A 15 -22.58 33.37 7.41
C VAL A 15 -21.70 32.19 6.97
N TYR A 16 -21.12 32.25 5.76
CA TYR A 16 -20.06 31.33 5.36
C TYR A 16 -18.68 31.71 5.92
N GLN A 17 -18.44 32.99 6.28
CA GLN A 17 -17.14 33.37 6.85
C GLN A 17 -16.94 32.93 8.30
N ASP A 18 -17.99 32.73 9.11
CA ASP A 18 -17.81 32.40 10.53
C ASP A 18 -17.44 30.93 10.78
N VAL A 19 -17.71 30.03 9.82
CA VAL A 19 -17.22 28.63 9.88
C VAL A 19 -15.78 28.54 9.33
N HIS A 20 -15.42 29.40 8.37
CA HIS A 20 -14.06 29.52 7.87
C HIS A 20 -13.12 30.27 8.84
N ALA A 21 -13.62 31.25 9.60
CA ALA A 21 -12.81 32.07 10.51
C ALA A 21 -12.29 31.32 11.76
N ASP A 22 -12.97 30.26 12.19
CA ASP A 22 -12.47 29.40 13.28
C ASP A 22 -11.63 28.21 12.78
N ALA A 23 -11.70 27.88 11.48
CA ALA A 23 -10.83 26.89 10.84
C ALA A 23 -9.43 27.46 10.51
N ASP A 24 -9.37 28.76 10.15
CA ASP A 24 -8.15 29.49 9.77
C ASP A 24 -7.12 29.69 10.89
N LYS A 25 -7.51 29.50 12.16
CA LYS A 25 -6.57 29.64 13.30
C LYS A 25 -5.59 28.47 13.47
N SER A 26 -5.65 27.43 12.63
CA SER A 26 -5.01 26.14 12.94
C SER A 26 -4.02 25.57 11.92
N GLY A 27 -3.72 26.30 10.83
CA GLY A 27 -2.51 26.12 10.02
C GLY A 27 -2.23 24.71 9.45
N VAL A 28 -3.26 23.90 9.20
CA VAL A 28 -3.15 22.60 8.53
C VAL A 28 -4.30 22.50 7.53
N ALA A 29 -4.01 22.18 6.28
CA ALA A 29 -4.99 22.00 5.20
C ALA A 29 -5.94 20.83 5.54
N VAL A 30 -7.04 21.14 6.23
CA VAL A 30 -8.14 20.20 6.49
C VAL A 30 -9.03 20.07 5.25
N GLU A 31 -8.94 21.00 4.29
CA GLU A 31 -9.75 20.98 3.07
C GLU A 31 -9.35 19.84 2.12
N GLU A 32 -8.08 19.42 1.99
CA GLU A 32 -7.74 18.26 1.13
C GLU A 32 -8.26 16.93 1.67
N VAL A 33 -8.35 16.79 3.01
CA VAL A 33 -8.88 15.57 3.66
C VAL A 33 -10.42 15.55 3.67
N VAL A 34 -11.07 16.72 3.59
CA VAL A 34 -12.54 16.85 3.59
C VAL A 34 -13.12 16.93 2.17
N THR A 35 -12.35 17.40 1.19
CA THR A 35 -12.82 17.52 -0.21
C THR A 35 -12.64 16.20 -0.97
N ALA A 36 -11.70 15.34 -0.57
CA ALA A 36 -11.65 13.94 -0.97
C ALA A 36 -12.62 13.09 -0.14
N ARG A 37 -13.94 13.22 -0.40
CA ARG A 37 -14.97 12.15 -0.31
C ARG A 37 -16.38 12.75 -0.15
N ILE A 38 -16.97 13.10 -1.29
CA ILE A 38 -18.43 13.16 -1.48
C ILE A 38 -19.04 11.72 -1.58
N THR A 39 -18.22 10.68 -1.39
CA THR A 39 -18.55 9.25 -1.60
C THR A 39 -18.95 8.46 -0.35
N GLU A 40 -18.83 8.99 0.87
CA GLU A 40 -18.85 8.16 2.08
C GLU A 40 -20.19 8.13 2.83
N ASP A 41 -20.89 9.25 2.94
CA ASP A 41 -22.31 9.22 3.35
C ASP A 41 -23.12 8.38 2.36
N HIS A 42 -22.70 8.33 1.09
CA HIS A 42 -23.24 7.43 0.08
C HIS A 42 -22.94 5.96 0.39
N LEU A 43 -21.75 5.59 0.91
CA LEU A 43 -21.44 4.20 1.30
C LEU A 43 -22.25 3.75 2.52
N ILE A 44 -22.32 4.56 3.57
CA ILE A 44 -23.09 4.22 4.78
C ILE A 44 -24.59 4.17 4.47
N THR A 45 -25.07 5.09 3.63
CA THR A 45 -26.46 5.11 3.14
C THR A 45 -26.73 3.90 2.25
N LYS A 46 -25.89 3.63 1.25
CA LYS A 46 -25.97 2.40 0.42
C LYS A 46 -25.88 1.13 1.25
N SER A 47 -25.10 1.10 2.33
CA SER A 47 -24.99 -0.07 3.21
C SER A 47 -26.29 -0.31 3.99
N ARG A 48 -26.97 0.76 4.41
CA ARG A 48 -28.30 0.69 5.05
C ARG A 48 -29.39 0.32 4.05
N GLU A 49 -29.30 0.81 2.83
CA GLU A 49 -30.22 0.47 1.75
C GLU A 49 -30.03 -0.98 1.28
N ALA A 50 -28.79 -1.46 1.27
CA ALA A 50 -28.44 -2.80 0.82
C ALA A 50 -28.83 -3.89 1.83
N LEU A 51 -28.83 -3.61 3.14
CA LEU A 51 -28.99 -4.63 4.18
C LEU A 51 -30.24 -4.42 5.05
N ASP A 52 -31.14 -5.39 5.01
CA ASP A 52 -32.23 -5.55 5.97
C ASP A 52 -31.89 -6.70 6.93
N LEU A 53 -31.92 -6.45 8.23
CA LEU A 53 -31.67 -7.46 9.26
C LEU A 53 -32.71 -8.58 9.30
N ARG A 54 -33.89 -8.36 8.70
CA ARG A 54 -34.93 -9.41 8.56
C ARG A 54 -34.69 -10.34 7.36
N SER A 55 -33.70 -10.03 6.51
CA SER A 55 -33.36 -10.83 5.33
C SER A 55 -32.54 -12.09 5.67
N LYS A 56 -32.28 -12.93 4.65
CA LYS A 56 -31.37 -14.07 4.75
C LYS A 56 -29.96 -13.66 5.19
N ALA A 57 -29.47 -12.50 4.74
CA ALA A 57 -28.17 -11.97 5.15
C ALA A 57 -28.15 -11.63 6.64
N GLY A 58 -29.22 -11.01 7.17
CA GLY A 58 -29.37 -10.77 8.61
C GLY A 58 -29.37 -12.05 9.45
N PHE A 59 -30.06 -13.09 8.98
CA PHE A 59 -30.04 -14.40 9.62
C PHE A 59 -28.64 -15.05 9.60
N ARG A 60 -27.91 -14.96 8.49
CA ARG A 60 -26.51 -15.44 8.39
C ARG A 60 -25.58 -14.70 9.36
N ILE A 61 -25.72 -13.38 9.48
CA ILE A 61 -24.97 -12.58 10.47
C ILE A 61 -25.28 -13.03 11.89
N LEU A 62 -26.55 -13.30 12.21
CA LEU A 62 -26.94 -13.82 13.52
C LEU A 62 -26.27 -15.17 13.82
N LEU A 63 -26.21 -16.07 12.84
CA LEU A 63 -25.52 -17.36 13.00
C LEU A 63 -24.02 -17.18 13.27
N ILE A 64 -23.35 -16.27 12.54
CA ILE A 64 -21.95 -15.92 12.81
C ILE A 64 -21.80 -15.40 14.25
N MET A 65 -22.70 -14.51 14.67
CA MET A 65 -22.70 -13.94 16.02
C MET A 65 -22.89 -15.00 17.11
N VAL A 66 -23.71 -16.02 16.88
CA VAL A 66 -23.88 -17.14 17.82
C VAL A 66 -22.60 -17.97 17.92
N VAL A 67 -22.00 -18.36 16.79
CA VAL A 67 -20.78 -19.18 16.81
C VAL A 67 -19.61 -18.43 17.43
N MET A 68 -19.35 -17.20 16.99
CA MET A 68 -18.27 -16.39 17.55
C MET A 68 -18.58 -15.95 18.98
N GLY A 69 -19.85 -15.72 19.30
CA GLY A 69 -20.31 -15.50 20.68
C GLY A 69 -19.99 -16.67 21.59
N PHE A 70 -20.18 -17.92 21.16
CA PHE A 70 -19.76 -19.09 21.93
C PHE A 70 -18.24 -19.20 22.11
N ASN A 71 -17.46 -18.73 21.13
CA ASN A 71 -16.01 -18.60 21.33
C ASN A 71 -15.70 -17.64 22.50
N GLN A 72 -16.33 -16.46 22.53
CA GLN A 72 -16.16 -15.51 23.63
C GLN A 72 -16.73 -16.01 24.96
N ALA A 73 -17.85 -16.73 24.93
CA ALA A 73 -18.45 -17.33 26.12
C ALA A 73 -17.54 -18.41 26.72
N ALA A 74 -16.78 -19.15 25.91
CA ALA A 74 -15.79 -20.10 26.40
C ALA A 74 -14.71 -19.41 27.26
N TYR A 75 -14.24 -18.23 26.83
CA TYR A 75 -13.32 -17.42 27.62
C TYR A 75 -13.96 -16.92 28.92
N GLY A 76 -15.24 -16.55 28.87
CA GLY A 76 -16.03 -16.18 30.05
C GLY A 76 -16.22 -17.30 31.07
N ILE A 77 -16.44 -18.54 30.59
CA ILE A 77 -16.52 -19.70 31.48
C ILE A 77 -15.24 -19.81 32.31
N ASP A 78 -14.05 -19.65 31.71
CA ASP A 78 -12.81 -19.76 32.47
C ASP A 78 -12.76 -18.79 33.66
N TRP A 79 -13.06 -17.52 33.40
CA TRP A 79 -13.09 -16.48 34.41
C TRP A 79 -14.14 -16.77 35.48
N GLY A 80 -15.32 -17.25 35.09
CA GLY A 80 -16.36 -17.67 36.01
C GLY A 80 -15.97 -18.87 36.87
N VAL A 81 -15.29 -19.88 36.30
CA VAL A 81 -14.76 -21.03 37.04
C VAL A 81 -13.73 -20.57 38.05
N ILE A 82 -12.70 -19.84 37.62
CA ILE A 82 -11.59 -19.42 38.50
C ILE A 82 -12.05 -18.46 39.60
N SER A 83 -12.97 -17.54 39.31
CA SER A 83 -13.52 -16.65 40.34
C SER A 83 -14.35 -17.38 41.39
N SER A 84 -15.06 -18.44 41.00
CA SER A 84 -15.97 -19.18 41.89
C SER A 84 -15.32 -20.38 42.59
N ILE A 85 -14.29 -20.98 41.99
CA ILE A 85 -13.62 -22.17 42.53
C ILE A 85 -12.81 -21.88 43.78
N ASN A 86 -12.33 -20.63 43.97
CA ASN A 86 -11.65 -20.23 45.20
C ASN A 86 -12.55 -20.42 46.44
N SER A 87 -13.87 -20.26 46.30
CA SER A 87 -14.81 -20.53 47.39
C SER A 87 -15.05 -22.05 47.63
N ASN A 88 -14.49 -22.93 46.79
CA ASN A 88 -14.55 -24.38 46.91
C ASN A 88 -13.31 -24.95 47.62
N THR A 89 -13.50 -25.27 48.91
CA THR A 89 -12.44 -25.79 49.79
C THR A 89 -11.86 -27.13 49.32
N TYR A 90 -12.62 -27.97 48.61
CA TYR A 90 -12.13 -29.27 48.11
C TYR A 90 -11.05 -29.15 47.04
N TRP A 91 -10.97 -28.00 46.36
CA TRP A 91 -9.92 -27.74 45.38
C TRP A 91 -8.60 -27.38 46.07
N HIS A 92 -8.67 -26.52 47.08
CA HIS A 92 -7.54 -26.15 47.94
C HIS A 92 -7.00 -27.36 48.72
N ASP A 93 -7.89 -28.15 49.33
CA ASP A 93 -7.51 -29.34 50.11
C ASP A 93 -6.85 -30.41 49.24
N TYR A 94 -7.32 -30.59 47.99
CA TYR A 94 -6.78 -31.60 47.09
C TYR A 94 -5.36 -31.27 46.60
N PHE A 95 -5.07 -29.98 46.34
CA PHE A 95 -3.78 -29.54 45.80
C PHE A 95 -2.81 -28.98 46.84
N GLY A 96 -3.28 -28.67 48.05
CA GLY A 96 -2.46 -28.22 49.17
C GLY A 96 -1.96 -26.79 49.07
N PHE A 97 -2.83 -25.81 48.78
CA PHE A 97 -2.47 -24.38 48.77
C PHE A 97 -3.59 -23.46 49.31
N GLU A 98 -3.21 -22.31 49.88
CA GLU A 98 -4.11 -21.33 50.52
C GLU A 98 -4.93 -20.49 49.52
N ASN A 99 -6.00 -19.83 50.00
CA ASN A 99 -6.93 -19.02 49.19
C ASN A 99 -6.32 -17.71 48.63
N SER A 100 -5.12 -17.34 49.06
CA SER A 100 -4.34 -16.24 48.49
C SER A 100 -2.84 -16.55 48.60
N GLY A 101 -1.99 -15.90 47.79
CA GLY A 101 -0.53 -16.09 47.82
C GLY A 101 0.08 -16.52 46.50
N SER A 102 1.36 -16.89 46.54
CA SER A 102 2.17 -17.10 45.32
C SER A 102 1.64 -18.24 44.44
N THR A 103 1.17 -19.34 45.02
CA THR A 103 0.66 -20.50 44.26
C THR A 103 -0.59 -20.15 43.45
N LEU A 104 -1.59 -19.50 44.07
CA LEU A 104 -2.79 -19.06 43.38
C LEU A 104 -2.47 -17.99 42.32
N GLY A 105 -1.57 -17.06 42.66
CA GLY A 105 -1.06 -16.07 41.71
C GLY A 105 -0.42 -16.70 40.47
N ILE A 106 0.37 -17.78 40.64
CA ILE A 106 0.98 -18.52 39.53
C ILE A 106 -0.08 -19.25 38.70
N ILE A 107 -1.05 -19.92 39.33
CA ILE A 107 -2.14 -20.62 38.63
C ILE A 107 -2.91 -19.67 37.70
N ASN A 108 -3.20 -18.46 38.19
CA ASN A 108 -3.90 -17.44 37.41
C ASN A 108 -3.00 -16.82 36.34
N ALA A 109 -1.73 -16.54 36.67
CA ALA A 109 -0.77 -16.01 35.71
C ALA A 109 -0.44 -16.98 34.57
N LEU A 110 -0.48 -18.31 34.79
CA LEU A 110 -0.14 -19.31 33.78
C LEU A 110 -1.03 -19.30 32.55
N MET A 111 -2.33 -18.98 32.70
CA MET A 111 -3.18 -18.74 31.54
C MET A 111 -2.69 -17.53 30.74
N THR A 112 -2.28 -16.47 31.43
CA THR A 112 -1.77 -15.26 30.77
C THR A 112 -0.38 -15.48 30.13
N ILE A 113 0.47 -16.32 30.74
CA ILE A 113 1.75 -16.78 30.15
C ILE A 113 1.47 -17.59 28.88
N GLY A 114 0.51 -18.51 28.93
CA GLY A 114 0.06 -19.24 27.76
C GLY A 114 -0.42 -18.30 26.65
N ASN A 115 -1.19 -17.27 27.02
CA ASN A 115 -1.67 -16.25 26.09
C ASN A 115 -0.51 -15.49 25.41
N PHE A 116 0.47 -15.05 26.20
CA PHE A 116 1.70 -14.41 25.69
C PHE A 116 2.46 -15.31 24.70
N CYS A 117 2.60 -16.61 25.01
CA CYS A 117 3.30 -17.56 24.15
C CYS A 117 2.51 -17.94 22.88
N GLY A 118 1.17 -17.98 22.96
CA GLY A 118 0.30 -18.29 21.82
C GLY A 118 0.09 -17.11 20.87
N ALA A 119 0.20 -15.88 21.36
CA ALA A 119 -0.10 -14.67 20.62
C ALA A 119 0.69 -14.49 19.30
N PRO A 120 2.02 -14.79 19.19
CA PRO A 120 2.73 -14.71 17.90
C PRO A 120 2.12 -15.58 16.79
N PHE A 121 1.53 -16.72 17.17
CA PHE A 121 0.90 -17.68 16.25
C PHE A 121 -0.44 -17.18 15.70
N LEU A 122 -0.98 -16.07 16.22
CA LEU A 122 -2.16 -15.42 15.64
C LEU A 122 -1.92 -14.96 14.19
N SER A 123 -0.67 -14.63 13.87
CA SER A 123 -0.23 -14.29 12.51
C SER A 123 -0.51 -15.41 11.49
N LEU A 124 -0.64 -16.68 11.92
CA LEU A 124 -1.04 -17.79 11.06
C LEU A 124 -2.38 -17.54 10.37
N GLY A 125 -3.21 -16.63 10.88
CA GLY A 125 -4.46 -16.22 10.26
C GLY A 125 -4.27 -15.71 8.84
N ASP A 126 -3.12 -15.12 8.51
CA ASP A 126 -2.81 -14.65 7.14
C ASP A 126 -2.41 -15.80 6.22
N LYS A 127 -2.06 -16.96 6.77
CA LYS A 127 -1.68 -18.17 6.03
C LYS A 127 -2.84 -19.14 5.83
N ILE A 128 -3.57 -19.46 6.89
CA ILE A 128 -4.60 -20.52 6.90
C ILE A 128 -6.05 -20.01 7.03
N GLY A 129 -6.24 -18.69 7.10
CA GLY A 129 -7.55 -18.05 7.22
C GLY A 129 -7.96 -17.79 8.68
N ARG A 130 -8.88 -16.84 8.88
CA ARG A 130 -9.36 -16.44 10.21
C ARG A 130 -10.18 -17.55 10.85
N ARG A 131 -10.94 -18.29 10.03
CA ARG A 131 -11.78 -19.39 10.48
C ARG A 131 -10.97 -20.56 11.06
N SER A 132 -9.93 -20.97 10.35
CA SER A 132 -9.09 -22.11 10.75
C SER A 132 -8.29 -21.84 12.03
N VAL A 133 -7.87 -20.59 12.24
CA VAL A 133 -7.16 -20.18 13.46
C VAL A 133 -8.08 -20.20 14.68
N ASN A 134 -9.33 -19.74 14.55
CA ASN A 134 -10.33 -19.88 15.63
C ASN A 134 -10.62 -21.35 15.96
N PHE A 135 -10.74 -22.23 14.95
CA PHE A 135 -10.90 -23.66 15.17
C PHE A 135 -9.73 -24.24 15.98
N LEU A 136 -8.50 -23.91 15.61
CA LEU A 136 -7.31 -24.37 16.32
C LEU A 136 -7.28 -23.90 17.78
N GLY A 137 -7.63 -22.63 18.03
CA GLY A 137 -7.73 -22.08 19.39
C GLY A 137 -8.77 -22.78 20.26
N CYS A 138 -9.98 -22.99 19.72
CA CYS A 138 -11.04 -23.74 20.41
C CYS A 138 -10.65 -25.21 20.65
N PHE A 139 -10.00 -25.86 19.68
CA PHE A 139 -9.52 -27.23 19.86
C PHE A 139 -8.51 -27.35 21.01
N LEU A 140 -7.53 -26.45 21.09
CA LEU A 140 -6.57 -26.41 22.20
C LEU A 140 -7.25 -26.12 23.55
N THR A 141 -8.29 -25.28 23.55
CA THR A 141 -9.10 -24.99 24.74
C THR A 141 -9.82 -26.24 25.25
N ILE A 142 -10.35 -27.09 24.36
CA ILE A 142 -10.96 -28.39 24.74
C ILE A 142 -9.92 -29.31 25.37
N VAL A 143 -8.74 -29.43 24.75
CA VAL A 143 -7.64 -30.25 25.28
C VAL A 143 -7.24 -29.75 26.67
N ALA A 144 -7.12 -28.44 26.86
CA ALA A 144 -6.79 -27.84 28.15
C ALA A 144 -7.85 -28.10 29.22
N ALA A 145 -9.14 -28.03 28.88
CA ALA A 145 -10.25 -28.34 29.78
C ALA A 145 -10.21 -29.79 30.27
N ILE A 146 -9.92 -30.74 29.37
CA ILE A 146 -9.76 -32.16 29.71
C ILE A 146 -8.55 -32.37 30.63
N ILE A 147 -7.40 -31.76 30.32
CA ILE A 147 -6.20 -31.84 31.16
C ILE A 147 -6.49 -31.31 32.58
N GLN A 148 -7.13 -30.14 32.70
CA GLN A 148 -7.46 -29.55 34.00
C GLN A 148 -8.42 -30.43 34.81
N CYS A 149 -9.48 -30.96 34.16
CA CYS A 149 -10.45 -31.84 34.79
C CYS A 149 -9.81 -33.13 35.36
N PHE A 150 -8.91 -33.76 34.62
CA PHE A 150 -8.29 -35.04 35.01
C PHE A 150 -6.93 -34.89 35.69
N SER A 151 -6.54 -33.69 36.08
CA SER A 151 -5.24 -33.45 36.73
C SER A 151 -5.14 -34.17 38.09
N PRO A 152 -4.11 -35.02 38.31
CA PRO A 152 -3.89 -35.70 39.59
C PRO A 152 -3.09 -34.84 40.57
N ASN A 153 -2.33 -33.85 40.07
CA ASN A 153 -1.48 -32.96 40.86
C ASN A 153 -1.51 -31.52 40.31
N VAL A 154 -1.07 -30.56 41.11
CA VAL A 154 -1.14 -29.12 40.78
C VAL A 154 -0.28 -28.77 39.57
N LYS A 155 0.83 -29.49 39.31
CA LYS A 155 1.72 -29.22 38.17
C LYS A 155 1.04 -29.53 36.84
N LEU A 156 0.32 -30.64 36.73
CA LEU A 156 -0.45 -30.95 35.52
C LEU A 156 -1.62 -29.98 35.33
N PHE A 157 -2.25 -29.57 36.44
CA PHE A 157 -3.30 -28.54 36.40
C PHE A 157 -2.75 -27.20 35.88
N MET A 158 -1.59 -26.77 36.38
CA MET A 158 -0.83 -25.60 35.92
C MET A 158 -0.45 -25.69 34.44
N PHE A 159 -0.03 -26.87 33.96
CA PHE A 159 0.19 -27.09 32.53
C PHE A 159 -1.10 -26.93 31.71
N GLY A 160 -2.22 -27.44 32.22
CA GLY A 160 -3.54 -27.22 31.63
C GLY A 160 -3.90 -25.72 31.52
N ARG A 161 -3.60 -24.91 32.54
CA ARG A 161 -3.76 -23.44 32.48
C ARG A 161 -2.94 -22.81 31.36
N PHE A 162 -1.69 -23.23 31.18
CA PHE A 162 -0.83 -22.75 30.09
C PHE A 162 -1.41 -23.10 28.71
N VAL A 163 -1.81 -24.35 28.49
CA VAL A 163 -2.40 -24.80 27.21
C VAL A 163 -3.70 -24.04 26.92
N LEU A 164 -4.52 -23.80 27.94
CA LEU A 164 -5.73 -22.99 27.81
C LEU A 164 -5.38 -21.58 27.32
N GLY A 165 -4.43 -20.93 27.97
CA GLY A 165 -3.93 -19.62 27.59
C GLY A 165 -3.48 -19.56 26.13
N PHE A 166 -2.67 -20.54 25.71
CA PHE A 166 -2.20 -20.66 24.34
C PHE A 166 -3.36 -20.80 23.34
N GLY A 167 -4.35 -21.64 23.66
CA GLY A 167 -5.56 -21.81 22.84
C GLY A 167 -6.37 -20.52 22.72
N THR A 168 -6.63 -19.84 23.84
CA THR A 168 -7.38 -18.58 23.87
C THR A 168 -6.70 -17.46 23.09
N ALA A 169 -5.36 -17.44 23.05
CA ALA A 169 -4.60 -16.47 22.25
C ALA A 169 -4.95 -16.53 20.77
N LEU A 170 -5.23 -17.74 20.25
CA LEU A 170 -5.53 -17.99 18.85
C LEU A 170 -6.97 -17.67 18.46
N CYS A 171 -7.86 -17.40 19.42
CA CYS A 171 -9.26 -17.09 19.12
C CYS A 171 -9.42 -15.64 18.59
N THR A 172 -9.20 -15.41 17.29
CA THR A 172 -9.34 -14.09 16.60
C THR A 172 -10.80 -13.65 16.38
N SER A 173 -11.72 -14.00 17.26
CA SER A 173 -13.16 -13.83 17.00
C SER A 173 -13.59 -12.36 16.82
N SER A 174 -13.01 -11.42 17.58
CA SER A 174 -13.32 -9.98 17.44
C SER A 174 -12.84 -9.41 16.10
N GLN A 175 -11.62 -9.78 15.67
CA GLN A 175 -11.08 -9.41 14.36
C GLN A 175 -11.92 -10.02 13.24
N TYR A 176 -12.26 -11.30 13.36
CA TYR A 176 -13.07 -12.00 12.37
C TYR A 176 -14.44 -11.33 12.19
N ILE A 177 -15.16 -11.02 13.28
CA ILE A 177 -16.45 -10.30 13.23
C ILE A 177 -16.28 -8.94 12.56
N ALA A 178 -15.25 -8.17 12.91
CA ALA A 178 -15.02 -6.86 12.31
C ALA A 178 -14.76 -6.93 10.79
N GLU A 179 -14.17 -8.03 10.31
CA GLU A 179 -13.89 -8.26 8.88
C GLU A 179 -15.08 -8.87 8.11
N VAL A 180 -16.07 -9.48 8.77
CA VAL A 180 -17.27 -10.04 8.12
C VAL A 180 -18.53 -9.21 8.35
N ALA A 181 -18.47 -8.20 9.21
CA ALA A 181 -19.57 -7.30 9.50
C ALA A 181 -19.67 -6.14 8.49
N PRO A 182 -20.89 -5.75 8.11
CA PRO A 182 -21.15 -4.52 7.35
C PRO A 182 -20.70 -3.26 8.12
N PRO A 183 -20.14 -2.23 7.44
CA PRO A 183 -19.53 -1.08 8.11
C PRO A 183 -20.45 -0.33 9.07
N HIS A 184 -21.74 -0.17 8.74
CA HIS A 184 -22.68 0.65 9.50
C HIS A 184 -23.19 0.01 10.82
N ILE A 185 -23.03 -1.31 10.99
CA ILE A 185 -23.41 -2.04 12.22
C ILE A 185 -22.24 -2.71 12.93
N ARG A 186 -21.02 -2.60 12.38
CA ARG A 186 -19.80 -3.23 12.90
C ARG A 186 -19.61 -3.01 14.40
N GLY A 187 -19.73 -1.76 14.88
CA GLY A 187 -19.56 -1.42 16.29
C GLY A 187 -20.57 -2.10 17.23
N HIS A 188 -21.84 -2.20 16.82
CA HIS A 188 -22.87 -2.92 17.58
C HIS A 188 -22.58 -4.41 17.65
N LEU A 189 -22.21 -5.04 16.53
CA LEU A 189 -21.95 -6.48 16.48
C LEU A 189 -20.74 -6.85 17.35
N VAL A 190 -19.64 -6.11 17.28
CA VAL A 190 -18.46 -6.34 18.14
C VAL A 190 -18.79 -6.09 19.61
N GLY A 191 -19.62 -5.09 19.93
CA GLY A 191 -20.08 -4.83 21.29
C GLY A 191 -20.96 -5.96 21.85
N ILE A 192 -21.92 -6.45 21.07
CA ILE A 192 -22.78 -7.59 21.43
C ILE A 192 -21.94 -8.85 21.61
N PHE A 193 -20.96 -9.10 20.74
CA PHE A 193 -19.99 -10.19 20.89
C PHE A 193 -19.30 -10.14 22.25
N GLY A 194 -18.87 -8.96 22.71
CA GLY A 194 -18.27 -8.78 24.03
C GLY A 194 -19.20 -9.21 25.18
N ALA A 195 -20.52 -9.05 25.04
CA ALA A 195 -21.48 -9.46 26.06
C ALA A 195 -21.58 -10.99 26.23
N PHE A 196 -21.25 -11.78 25.20
CA PHE A 196 -21.23 -13.25 25.32
C PHE A 196 -20.19 -13.76 26.32
N PHE A 197 -19.15 -12.98 26.60
CA PHE A 197 -18.22 -13.26 27.70
C PHE A 197 -19.01 -13.46 29.01
N GLN A 198 -19.99 -12.59 29.28
CA GLN A 198 -20.80 -12.70 30.50
C GLN A 198 -21.88 -13.76 30.44
N VAL A 199 -22.34 -14.16 29.25
CA VAL A 199 -23.21 -15.34 29.11
C VAL A 199 -22.47 -16.58 29.62
N GLY A 200 -21.21 -16.75 29.24
CA GLY A 200 -20.35 -17.84 29.71
C GLY A 200 -20.11 -17.78 31.22
N SER A 201 -19.69 -16.61 31.72
CA SER A 201 -19.44 -16.39 33.16
C SER A 201 -20.69 -16.64 34.01
N LEU A 202 -21.85 -16.12 33.61
CA LEU A 202 -23.12 -16.30 34.33
C LEU A 202 -23.54 -17.76 34.41
N ALA A 203 -23.45 -18.48 33.28
CA ALA A 203 -23.83 -19.88 33.21
C ALA A 203 -23.02 -20.71 34.21
N ILE A 204 -21.70 -20.52 34.24
CA ILE A 204 -20.85 -21.33 35.11
C ILE A 204 -20.90 -20.89 36.58
N ILE A 205 -21.02 -19.60 36.89
CA ILE A 205 -21.18 -19.13 38.28
C ILE A 205 -22.47 -19.70 38.88
N GLY A 206 -23.57 -19.72 38.12
CA GLY A 206 -24.82 -20.36 38.54
C GLY A 206 -24.68 -21.86 38.79
N ILE A 207 -23.94 -22.57 37.92
CA ILE A 207 -23.65 -24.00 38.12
C ILE A 207 -22.75 -24.21 39.35
N MET A 208 -21.74 -23.36 39.56
CA MET A 208 -20.85 -23.42 40.72
C MET A 208 -21.58 -23.19 42.04
N MET A 209 -22.58 -22.29 42.05
CA MET A 209 -23.48 -22.15 43.20
C MET A 209 -24.18 -23.47 43.53
N GLY A 210 -24.69 -24.19 42.51
CA GLY A 210 -25.27 -25.52 42.71
C GLY A 210 -24.25 -26.55 43.22
N PHE A 211 -23.01 -26.48 42.76
CA PHE A 211 -21.93 -27.39 43.18
C PHE A 211 -21.42 -27.13 44.61
N THR A 212 -21.77 -26.01 45.24
CA THR A 212 -21.44 -25.78 46.67
C THR A 212 -22.04 -26.83 47.60
N HIS A 213 -23.14 -27.46 47.20
CA HIS A 213 -23.79 -28.55 47.96
C HIS A 213 -23.22 -29.94 47.62
N TRP A 214 -22.35 -30.05 46.61
CA TRP A 214 -21.76 -31.32 46.17
C TRP A 214 -20.44 -31.59 46.90
N ALA A 215 -20.50 -32.39 47.96
CA ALA A 215 -19.35 -32.81 48.76
C ALA A 215 -18.49 -33.88 48.06
N SER A 216 -17.81 -33.51 46.96
CA SER A 216 -16.92 -34.39 46.21
C SER A 216 -15.85 -33.59 45.46
N HIS A 217 -14.68 -34.21 45.20
CA HIS A 217 -13.68 -33.64 44.30
C HIS A 217 -14.20 -33.47 42.86
N TRP A 218 -15.30 -34.14 42.49
CA TRP A 218 -15.96 -33.92 41.21
C TRP A 218 -16.63 -32.55 41.08
N SER A 219 -16.92 -31.87 42.21
CA SER A 219 -17.50 -30.52 42.21
C SER A 219 -16.65 -29.53 41.41
N TRP A 220 -15.33 -29.55 41.55
CA TRP A 220 -14.45 -28.66 40.78
C TRP A 220 -14.00 -29.26 39.44
N ARG A 221 -13.88 -30.59 39.32
CA ARG A 221 -13.46 -31.24 38.06
C ARG A 221 -14.49 -31.06 36.95
N VAL A 222 -15.77 -31.26 37.26
CA VAL A 222 -16.86 -31.06 36.28
C VAL A 222 -16.93 -29.61 35.81
N ALA A 223 -16.60 -28.64 36.68
CA ALA A 223 -16.55 -27.22 36.32
C ALA A 223 -15.62 -26.97 35.12
N PHE A 224 -14.40 -27.52 35.17
CA PHE A 224 -13.44 -27.42 34.07
C PHE A 224 -13.84 -28.25 32.85
N LEU A 225 -14.56 -29.36 33.02
CA LEU A 225 -15.04 -30.13 31.88
C LEU A 225 -16.15 -29.38 31.10
N ILE A 226 -17.02 -28.66 31.81
CA ILE A 226 -18.07 -27.81 31.21
C ILE A 226 -17.48 -26.71 30.33
N GLN A 227 -16.25 -26.25 30.63
CA GLN A 227 -15.51 -25.30 29.81
C GLN A 227 -15.29 -25.77 28.37
N ALA A 228 -15.27 -27.08 28.11
CA ALA A 228 -15.13 -27.63 26.77
C ALA A 228 -16.39 -27.51 25.91
N ILE A 229 -17.57 -27.25 26.49
CA ILE A 229 -18.86 -27.29 25.77
C ILE A 229 -18.92 -26.24 24.66
N PHE A 230 -18.71 -24.95 24.99
CA PHE A 230 -18.79 -23.90 23.97
C PHE A 230 -17.70 -24.01 22.88
N PRO A 231 -16.41 -24.27 23.21
CA PRO A 231 -15.40 -24.55 22.21
C PRO A 231 -15.74 -25.74 21.30
N LEU A 232 -16.35 -26.81 21.85
CA LEU A 232 -16.78 -27.97 21.07
C LEU A 232 -17.86 -27.58 20.06
N VAL A 233 -18.87 -26.81 20.50
CA VAL A 233 -19.90 -26.28 19.61
C VAL A 233 -19.25 -25.47 18.48
N VAL A 234 -18.32 -24.58 18.80
CA VAL A 234 -17.59 -23.78 17.78
C VAL A 234 -16.85 -24.70 16.81
N CYS A 235 -16.05 -25.66 17.29
CA CYS A 235 -15.31 -26.56 16.41
C CYS A 235 -16.21 -27.34 15.44
N VAL A 236 -17.40 -27.76 15.89
CA VAL A 236 -18.37 -28.49 15.07
C VAL A 236 -19.04 -27.56 14.05
N THR A 237 -19.39 -26.34 14.44
CA THR A 237 -20.25 -25.47 13.61
C THR A 237 -19.48 -24.48 12.73
N ILE A 238 -18.24 -24.14 13.06
CA ILE A 238 -17.51 -23.01 12.45
C ILE A 238 -17.33 -23.15 10.93
N TYR A 239 -17.04 -24.34 10.41
CA TYR A 239 -16.86 -24.54 8.96
C TYR A 239 -18.18 -24.51 8.17
N TRP A 240 -19.31 -24.77 8.83
CA TRP A 240 -20.63 -24.82 8.22
C TRP A 240 -21.35 -23.47 8.27
N LEU A 241 -21.23 -22.75 9.38
CA LEU A 241 -22.01 -21.54 9.65
C LEU A 241 -21.23 -20.24 9.43
N CYS A 242 -19.89 -20.30 9.36
CA CYS A 242 -19.05 -19.11 9.25
C CYS A 242 -18.29 -19.09 7.90
N PRO A 243 -18.46 -18.04 7.08
CA PRO A 243 -17.67 -17.85 5.86
C PRO A 243 -16.23 -17.48 6.21
N GLU A 244 -15.32 -17.46 5.24
CA GLU A 244 -14.00 -16.87 5.46
C GLU A 244 -14.06 -15.34 5.24
N SER A 245 -13.12 -14.59 5.83
CA SER A 245 -13.06 -13.13 5.68
C SER A 245 -12.89 -12.72 4.20
N PRO A 246 -13.69 -11.76 3.69
CA PRO A 246 -13.57 -11.31 2.29
C PRO A 246 -12.24 -10.59 2.06
N ARG A 247 -11.68 -9.95 3.10
CA ARG A 247 -10.36 -9.30 3.00
C ARG A 247 -9.24 -10.33 2.89
N TYR A 248 -9.31 -11.41 3.67
CA TYR A 248 -8.39 -12.55 3.52
C TYR A 248 -8.50 -13.18 2.13
N MET A 249 -9.71 -13.31 1.58
CA MET A 249 -9.92 -13.83 0.23
C MET A 249 -9.26 -12.95 -0.84
N VAL A 250 -9.42 -11.62 -0.77
CA VAL A 250 -8.75 -10.69 -1.69
C VAL A 250 -7.22 -10.77 -1.55
N MET A 251 -6.69 -10.82 -0.32
CA MET A 251 -5.25 -11.03 -0.08
C MET A 251 -4.70 -12.33 -0.66
N LYS A 252 -5.53 -13.37 -0.82
CA LYS A 252 -5.17 -14.65 -1.47
C LYS A 252 -5.44 -14.68 -2.96
N GLY A 253 -5.81 -13.55 -3.58
CA GLY A 253 -6.16 -13.46 -4.99
C GLY A 253 -7.53 -14.08 -5.33
N GLN A 254 -8.35 -14.45 -4.34
CA GLN A 254 -9.67 -15.07 -4.53
C GLN A 254 -10.77 -14.01 -4.64
N ARG A 255 -10.63 -13.07 -5.58
CA ARG A 255 -11.52 -11.91 -5.73
C ARG A 255 -12.99 -12.29 -5.94
N GLU A 256 -13.26 -13.26 -6.81
CA GLU A 256 -14.64 -13.73 -7.06
C GLU A 256 -15.32 -14.30 -5.81
N LYS A 257 -14.59 -15.07 -4.99
CA LYS A 257 -15.14 -15.59 -3.73
C LYS A 257 -15.42 -14.48 -2.73
N ALA A 258 -14.58 -13.43 -2.71
CA ALA A 258 -14.80 -12.26 -1.87
C ALA A 258 -16.06 -11.51 -2.29
N ARG A 259 -16.30 -11.32 -3.61
CA ARG A 259 -17.51 -10.68 -4.12
C ARG A 259 -18.78 -11.44 -3.74
N VAL A 260 -18.78 -12.77 -3.91
CA VAL A 260 -19.91 -13.64 -3.50
C VAL A 260 -20.16 -13.56 -1.99
N MET A 261 -19.11 -13.53 -1.17
CA MET A 261 -19.26 -13.39 0.28
C MET A 261 -19.85 -12.02 0.64
N ILE A 262 -19.37 -10.93 0.04
CA ILE A 262 -19.90 -9.59 0.29
C ILE A 262 -21.37 -9.51 -0.14
N SER A 263 -21.75 -10.05 -1.31
CA SER A 263 -23.15 -10.04 -1.74
C SER A 263 -24.04 -10.82 -0.77
N GLN A 264 -23.61 -11.99 -0.29
CA GLN A 264 -24.39 -12.87 0.58
C GLN A 264 -24.56 -12.37 2.01
N TYR A 265 -23.62 -11.59 2.53
CA TYR A 265 -23.57 -11.19 3.94
C TYR A 265 -23.72 -9.68 4.16
N PHE A 266 -23.48 -8.86 3.14
CA PHE A 266 -23.55 -7.40 3.24
C PHE A 266 -24.73 -6.81 2.46
N THR A 267 -25.44 -7.62 1.66
CA THR A 267 -26.63 -7.21 0.90
C THR A 267 -27.78 -8.19 1.09
N SER A 268 -29.01 -7.71 0.97
CA SER A 268 -30.23 -8.52 0.98
C SER A 268 -30.55 -9.15 -0.38
N SER A 269 -30.01 -8.59 -1.47
CA SER A 269 -30.24 -9.05 -2.84
C SER A 269 -29.45 -10.30 -3.21
N GLU A 270 -28.35 -10.57 -2.50
CA GLU A 270 -27.36 -11.62 -2.83
C GLU A 270 -26.73 -11.46 -4.24
N ASP A 271 -26.92 -10.30 -4.87
CA ASP A 271 -26.41 -10.00 -6.21
C ASP A 271 -24.94 -9.58 -6.16
N VAL A 272 -24.11 -10.30 -6.90
CA VAL A 272 -22.65 -10.10 -6.99
C VAL A 272 -22.31 -8.81 -7.73
N ASN A 273 -23.23 -8.30 -8.55
CA ASN A 273 -23.09 -7.06 -9.33
C ASN A 273 -23.78 -5.87 -8.64
N HIS A 274 -24.25 -6.04 -7.41
CA HIS A 274 -24.87 -4.94 -6.69
C HIS A 274 -23.84 -3.81 -6.49
N PRO A 275 -24.16 -2.52 -6.76
CA PRO A 275 -23.19 -1.42 -6.73
C PRO A 275 -22.44 -1.28 -5.40
N PHE A 276 -23.06 -1.70 -4.30
CA PHE A 276 -22.40 -1.73 -2.99
C PHE A 276 -21.22 -2.72 -2.94
N VAL A 277 -21.32 -3.87 -3.62
CA VAL A 277 -20.25 -4.87 -3.69
C VAL A 277 -19.02 -4.30 -4.40
N ASP A 278 -19.21 -3.57 -5.51
CA ASP A 278 -18.11 -2.91 -6.23
C ASP A 278 -17.40 -1.86 -5.39
N VAL A 279 -18.17 -1.00 -4.70
CA VAL A 279 -17.57 0.01 -3.83
C VAL A 279 -16.82 -0.64 -2.67
N MET A 280 -17.36 -1.71 -2.08
CA MET A 280 -16.66 -2.45 -1.01
C MET A 280 -15.38 -3.14 -1.52
N MET A 281 -15.39 -3.70 -2.73
CA MET A 281 -14.21 -4.31 -3.35
C MET A 281 -13.15 -3.27 -3.67
N SER A 282 -13.54 -2.14 -4.27
CA SER A 282 -12.65 -1.01 -4.56
C SER A 282 -12.00 -0.46 -3.30
N GLN A 283 -12.73 -0.34 -2.19
CA GLN A 283 -12.16 0.05 -0.90
C GLN A 283 -11.16 -0.98 -0.35
N ILE A 284 -11.47 -2.27 -0.46
CA ILE A 284 -10.53 -3.32 -0.04
C ILE A 284 -9.27 -3.27 -0.91
N ASP A 285 -9.40 -3.06 -2.21
CA ASP A 285 -8.27 -2.94 -3.14
C ASP A 285 -7.43 -1.68 -2.87
N GLU A 286 -8.04 -0.49 -2.72
CA GLU A 286 -7.37 0.76 -2.33
C GLU A 286 -6.59 0.60 -1.02
N SER A 287 -7.16 -0.12 -0.04
CA SER A 287 -6.51 -0.40 1.25
C SER A 287 -5.29 -1.32 1.11
N ILE A 288 -5.31 -2.26 0.15
CA ILE A 288 -4.20 -3.17 -0.15
C ILE A 288 -3.12 -2.43 -0.96
N GLU A 289 -3.52 -1.55 -1.88
CA GLU A 289 -2.65 -0.75 -2.74
C GLU A 289 -1.89 0.34 -1.96
N THR A 290 -2.57 1.08 -1.09
CA THR A 290 -1.94 2.11 -0.21
C THR A 290 -0.95 1.47 0.77
N SER A 291 -1.19 0.20 1.10
CA SER A 291 -0.40 -0.62 2.00
C SER A 291 0.82 -1.32 1.37
N ALA A 292 1.18 -1.00 0.13
CA ALA A 292 2.27 -1.64 -0.63
C ALA A 292 3.69 -1.47 -0.02
N VAL A 293 3.81 -0.92 1.19
CA VAL A 293 5.01 -1.01 2.03
C VAL A 293 5.00 -2.34 2.81
N GLY A 294 5.45 -3.40 2.14
CA GLY A 294 6.07 -4.56 2.81
C GLY A 294 5.13 -5.62 3.37
N PHE A 295 4.56 -6.47 2.50
CA PHE A 295 4.13 -7.82 2.88
C PHE A 295 5.37 -8.71 3.11
N ARG A 296 6.02 -8.52 4.25
CA ARG A 296 7.01 -9.47 4.78
C ARG A 296 6.33 -10.72 5.29
N ALA A 297 7.09 -11.82 5.34
CA ALA A 297 6.68 -13.14 5.83
C ALA A 297 5.72 -13.09 7.03
N THR A 298 4.85 -14.10 7.16
CA THR A 298 3.80 -14.19 8.20
C THR A 298 4.31 -13.89 9.62
N TRP A 299 5.56 -14.23 9.93
CA TRP A 299 6.22 -14.04 11.23
C TRP A 299 7.11 -12.80 11.37
N ASP A 300 7.08 -11.87 10.42
CA ASP A 300 7.90 -10.65 10.53
C ASP A 300 7.19 -9.54 11.33
N PHE A 301 7.55 -9.44 12.60
CA PHE A 301 7.09 -8.39 13.52
C PHE A 301 7.94 -7.11 13.47
N ARG A 302 9.05 -7.07 12.71
CA ARG A 302 9.94 -5.90 12.62
C ARG A 302 9.25 -4.68 12.02
N ILE A 303 8.17 -4.90 11.26
CA ILE A 303 7.35 -3.84 10.66
C ILE A 303 6.78 -2.86 11.70
N PHE A 304 6.49 -3.32 12.92
CA PHE A 304 5.97 -2.49 14.01
C PHE A 304 7.00 -1.54 14.63
N PHE A 305 8.29 -1.71 14.31
CA PHE A 305 9.37 -0.83 14.74
C PHE A 305 9.80 0.20 13.68
N THR A 306 9.13 0.21 12.52
CA THR A 306 9.35 1.22 11.47
C THR A 306 8.82 2.59 11.87
N LYS A 307 9.35 3.67 11.27
CA LYS A 307 8.91 5.04 11.55
C LYS A 307 7.41 5.28 11.25
N ALA A 308 6.86 4.54 10.28
CA ALA A 308 5.45 4.61 9.86
C ALA A 308 4.49 3.88 10.84
N ALA A 309 4.93 2.77 11.45
CA ALA A 309 4.08 1.98 12.35
C ALA A 309 4.33 2.22 13.84
N ARG A 310 5.48 2.81 14.23
CA ARG A 310 5.89 2.97 15.64
C ARG A 310 4.85 3.66 16.54
N PHE A 311 4.11 4.62 15.99
CA PHE A 311 3.10 5.35 16.77
C PHE A 311 1.84 4.49 16.99
N ARG A 312 1.42 3.73 15.97
CA ARG A 312 0.36 2.70 16.10
C ARG A 312 0.76 1.65 17.14
N THR A 313 2.00 1.14 17.07
CA THR A 313 2.55 0.19 18.04
C THR A 313 2.56 0.73 19.48
N PHE A 314 2.93 1.99 19.65
CA PHE A 314 2.95 2.64 20.96
C PHE A 314 1.55 2.76 21.57
N ILE A 315 0.54 3.12 20.76
CA ILE A 315 -0.86 3.17 21.22
C ILE A 315 -1.35 1.76 21.59
N LEU A 316 -1.06 0.75 20.77
CA LEU A 316 -1.44 -0.64 21.07
C LEU A 316 -0.81 -1.12 22.38
N LEU A 317 0.47 -0.82 22.62
CA LEU A 317 1.15 -1.12 23.88
C LEU A 317 0.45 -0.45 25.07
N LEU A 318 0.25 0.88 25.00
CA LEU A 318 -0.41 1.62 26.07
C LEU A 318 -1.83 1.12 26.35
N TYR A 319 -2.60 0.87 25.30
CA TYR A 319 -3.98 0.40 25.41
C TYR A 319 -4.06 -1.02 25.99
N SER A 320 -3.10 -1.90 25.63
CA SER A 320 -3.02 -3.26 26.20
C SER A 320 -2.79 -3.24 27.71
N ILE A 321 -1.86 -2.40 28.17
CA ILE A 321 -1.56 -2.26 29.60
C ILE A 321 -2.75 -1.63 30.33
N PHE A 322 -3.37 -0.59 29.74
CA PHE A 322 -4.58 0.02 30.27
C PHE A 322 -5.63 -1.04 30.55
N GLN A 323 -6.02 -1.81 29.54
CA GLN A 323 -7.07 -2.80 29.69
C GLN A 323 -6.79 -3.78 30.83
N GLN A 324 -5.54 -4.23 30.97
CA GLN A 324 -5.18 -5.18 32.02
C GLN A 324 -5.14 -4.51 33.40
N TRP A 325 -4.69 -3.27 33.51
CA TRP A 325 -4.40 -2.61 34.79
C TRP A 325 -5.48 -1.63 35.26
N ASN A 326 -6.71 -1.72 34.75
CA ASN A 326 -7.81 -0.84 35.19
C ASN A 326 -8.42 -1.22 36.56
N GLY A 327 -8.03 -2.35 37.15
CA GLY A 327 -8.52 -2.87 38.44
C GLY A 327 -9.64 -3.92 38.33
N GLY A 328 -10.10 -4.24 37.12
CA GLY A 328 -11.11 -5.28 36.89
C GLY A 328 -10.68 -6.68 37.33
N GLY A 329 -9.39 -6.99 37.33
CA GLY A 329 -8.86 -8.28 37.79
C GLY A 329 -9.14 -8.58 39.27
N ILE A 330 -9.28 -7.54 40.12
CA ILE A 330 -9.65 -7.73 41.53
C ILE A 330 -11.06 -8.32 41.62
N ILE A 331 -12.00 -7.77 40.84
CA ILE A 331 -13.40 -8.23 40.85
C ILE A 331 -13.58 -9.50 40.03
N GLY A 332 -12.80 -9.67 38.96
CA GLY A 332 -12.96 -10.79 38.04
C GLY A 332 -12.27 -12.08 38.46
N LEU A 333 -11.13 -12.03 39.17
CA LEU A 333 -10.35 -13.23 39.55
C LEU A 333 -10.12 -13.36 41.06
N TYR A 334 -10.18 -12.25 41.80
CA TYR A 334 -9.81 -12.18 43.22
C TYR A 334 -10.92 -11.59 44.09
N LEU A 335 -12.19 -11.76 43.69
CA LEU A 335 -13.33 -11.17 44.40
C LEU A 335 -13.47 -11.73 45.81
N ASP A 336 -13.34 -13.05 45.95
CA ASP A 336 -13.42 -13.77 47.24
C ASP A 336 -12.43 -13.19 48.27
N PRO A 337 -11.10 -13.17 48.03
CA PRO A 337 -10.15 -12.56 48.97
C PRO A 337 -10.31 -11.04 49.10
N ALA A 338 -10.86 -10.33 48.10
CA ALA A 338 -11.16 -8.90 48.23
C ALA A 338 -12.34 -8.64 49.20
N LEU A 339 -13.39 -9.47 49.16
CA LEU A 339 -14.56 -9.38 50.04
C LEU A 339 -14.23 -9.81 51.48
N GLU A 340 -13.27 -10.72 51.66
CA GLU A 340 -12.74 -11.06 52.99
C GLU A 340 -12.15 -9.82 53.70
N THR A 341 -11.53 -8.89 52.98
CA THR A 341 -10.95 -7.66 53.58
C THR A 341 -11.98 -6.70 54.20
N ILE A 342 -13.26 -6.87 53.86
CA ILE A 342 -14.40 -6.13 54.42
C ILE A 342 -15.34 -7.03 55.23
N GLY A 343 -14.90 -8.25 55.60
CA GLY A 343 -15.61 -9.14 56.51
C GLY A 343 -16.73 -9.97 55.91
N ILE A 344 -16.82 -10.08 54.57
CA ILE A 344 -17.79 -10.96 53.89
C ILE A 344 -17.10 -12.27 53.53
N THR A 345 -17.37 -13.32 54.32
CA THR A 345 -16.72 -14.65 54.21
C THR A 345 -17.69 -15.79 53.91
N LYS A 346 -19.00 -15.51 53.92
CA LYS A 346 -20.03 -16.54 53.67
C LYS A 346 -20.05 -16.89 52.18
N LYS A 347 -19.81 -18.17 51.87
CA LYS A 347 -19.72 -18.70 50.49
C LYS A 347 -20.90 -18.28 49.60
N LEU A 348 -22.14 -18.47 50.08
CA LEU A 348 -23.35 -18.13 49.33
C LEU A 348 -23.49 -16.62 49.08
N ASP A 349 -23.06 -15.79 50.04
CA ASP A 349 -23.11 -14.33 49.90
C ASP A 349 -22.06 -13.86 48.89
N VAL A 350 -20.84 -14.41 48.93
CA VAL A 350 -19.76 -14.12 47.97
C VAL A 350 -20.15 -14.53 46.55
N LEU A 351 -20.64 -15.76 46.36
CA LEU A 351 -21.10 -16.25 45.06
C LEU A 351 -22.31 -15.47 44.54
N GLY A 352 -23.25 -15.10 45.42
CA GLY A 352 -24.40 -14.28 45.08
C GLY A 352 -24.01 -12.86 44.63
N ILE A 353 -23.03 -12.24 45.30
CA ILE A 353 -22.44 -10.96 44.89
C ILE A 353 -21.74 -11.12 43.53
N ASN A 354 -20.96 -12.18 43.33
CA ASN A 354 -20.30 -12.46 42.05
C ASN A 354 -21.30 -12.60 40.89
N LEU A 355 -22.37 -13.39 41.10
CA LEU A 355 -23.45 -13.56 40.13
C LEU A 355 -24.13 -12.22 39.81
N GLY A 356 -24.44 -11.43 40.84
CA GLY A 356 -25.04 -10.10 40.69
C GLY A 356 -24.15 -9.15 39.89
N LEU A 357 -22.86 -9.07 40.23
CA LEU A 357 -21.88 -8.23 39.52
C LEU A 357 -21.75 -8.64 38.06
N THR A 358 -21.71 -9.95 37.79
CA THR A 358 -21.63 -10.48 36.42
C THR A 358 -22.91 -10.17 35.62
N ALA A 359 -24.08 -10.29 36.26
CA ALA A 359 -25.37 -9.97 35.64
C ALA A 359 -25.51 -8.47 35.32
N THR A 360 -25.08 -7.63 36.26
CA THR A 360 -24.98 -6.18 36.03
C THR A 360 -24.04 -5.88 34.87
N TYR A 361 -22.85 -6.49 34.83
CA TYR A 361 -21.93 -6.26 33.72
C TYR A 361 -22.51 -6.70 32.38
N PHE A 362 -23.25 -7.81 32.31
CA PHE A 362 -23.93 -8.25 31.09
C PHE A 362 -24.91 -7.19 30.55
N VAL A 363 -25.84 -6.74 31.39
CA VAL A 363 -26.86 -5.74 31.00
C VAL A 363 -26.20 -4.44 30.54
N PHE A 364 -25.23 -3.95 31.30
CA PHE A 364 -24.58 -2.68 30.98
C PHE A 364 -23.56 -2.79 29.84
N THR A 365 -23.06 -3.98 29.52
CA THR A 365 -22.27 -4.20 28.29
C THR A 365 -23.16 -4.10 27.05
N LEU A 366 -24.39 -4.63 27.11
CA LEU A 366 -25.37 -4.44 26.02
C LEU A 366 -25.78 -2.97 25.88
N PHE A 367 -25.97 -2.26 26.99
CA PHE A 367 -26.17 -0.81 26.98
C PHE A 367 -24.97 -0.07 26.37
N GLY A 368 -23.75 -0.45 26.77
CA GLY A 368 -22.50 0.04 26.21
C GLY A 368 -22.42 -0.17 24.69
N ALA A 369 -22.86 -1.34 24.20
CA ALA A 369 -22.90 -1.67 22.78
C ALA A 369 -23.94 -0.84 22.01
N TYR A 370 -24.97 -0.31 22.68
CA TYR A 370 -25.95 0.60 22.07
C TYR A 370 -25.44 2.05 22.01
N ILE A 371 -24.87 2.56 23.11
CA ILE A 371 -24.39 3.95 23.17
C ILE A 371 -23.11 4.17 22.35
N ILE A 372 -22.41 3.11 21.98
CA ILE A 372 -21.18 3.17 21.18
C ILE A 372 -21.41 3.94 19.88
N GLU A 373 -22.54 3.77 19.20
CA GLU A 373 -22.79 4.48 17.93
C GLU A 373 -23.32 5.90 18.11
N LEU A 374 -23.68 6.28 19.35
CA LEU A 374 -24.27 7.58 19.71
C LEU A 374 -23.24 8.59 20.23
N LEU A 375 -22.11 8.10 20.76
CA LEU A 375 -21.09 8.91 21.39
C LEU A 375 -19.73 8.67 20.73
N ARG A 376 -18.85 9.66 20.86
CA ARG A 376 -17.46 9.56 20.39
C ARG A 376 -16.66 8.55 21.22
N ARG A 377 -15.78 7.80 20.56
CA ARG A 377 -15.00 6.72 21.20
C ARG A 377 -14.10 7.29 22.29
N ARG A 378 -13.42 8.40 21.98
CA ARG A 378 -12.51 9.06 22.92
C ARG A 378 -13.23 9.62 24.14
N THR A 379 -14.44 10.16 23.95
CA THR A 379 -15.30 10.63 25.06
C THR A 379 -15.73 9.50 25.98
N LEU A 380 -16.12 8.34 25.42
CA LEU A 380 -16.49 7.17 26.21
C LEU A 380 -15.32 6.70 27.09
N ILE A 381 -14.11 6.64 26.54
CA ILE A 381 -12.91 6.25 27.29
C ILE A 381 -12.64 7.23 28.46
N PHE A 382 -12.72 8.55 28.24
CA PHE A 382 -12.48 9.52 29.31
C PHE A 382 -13.55 9.50 30.39
N VAL A 383 -14.83 9.47 30.00
CA VAL A 383 -15.96 9.39 30.93
C VAL A 383 -15.86 8.11 31.76
N GLY A 384 -15.53 6.99 31.11
CA GLY A 384 -15.32 5.71 31.77
C GLY A 384 -14.20 5.75 32.80
N LEU A 385 -13.04 6.32 32.44
CA LEU A 385 -11.89 6.44 33.35
C LEU A 385 -12.16 7.31 34.57
N VAL A 386 -12.77 8.48 34.36
CA VAL A 386 -13.15 9.36 35.47
C VAL A 386 -14.15 8.68 36.39
N ALA A 387 -15.15 8.00 35.83
CA ALA A 387 -16.15 7.28 36.61
C ALA A 387 -15.55 6.12 37.41
N ILE A 388 -14.61 5.37 36.82
CA ILE A 388 -13.87 4.30 37.50
C ILE A 388 -13.02 4.84 38.65
N ILE A 389 -12.29 5.95 38.44
CA ILE A 389 -11.48 6.57 39.49
C ILE A 389 -12.35 6.98 40.67
N ILE A 390 -13.51 7.59 40.42
CA ILE A 390 -14.47 7.97 41.46
C ILE A 390 -14.96 6.74 42.21
N ALA A 391 -15.40 5.70 41.50
CA ALA A 391 -15.91 4.47 42.11
C ALA A 391 -14.82 3.76 42.94
N GLN A 392 -13.60 3.61 42.43
CA GLN A 392 -12.48 3.00 43.17
C GLN A 392 -12.07 3.83 44.39
N THR A 393 -12.11 5.15 44.29
CA THR A 393 -11.87 6.04 45.44
C THR A 393 -12.91 5.82 46.53
N ALA A 394 -14.19 5.71 46.14
CA ALA A 394 -15.27 5.41 47.08
C ALA A 394 -15.12 4.01 47.71
N VAL A 395 -14.77 2.98 46.93
CA VAL A 395 -14.44 1.63 47.45
C VAL A 395 -13.28 1.69 48.45
N THR A 396 -12.23 2.46 48.15
CA THR A 396 -11.05 2.59 49.03
C THR A 396 -11.40 3.26 50.35
N ILE A 397 -12.15 4.37 50.31
CA ILE A 397 -12.56 5.13 51.51
C ILE A 397 -13.48 4.29 52.39
N THR A 398 -14.48 3.63 51.79
CA THR A 398 -15.43 2.78 52.53
C THR A 398 -14.73 1.56 53.13
N SER A 399 -13.84 0.89 52.38
CA SER A 399 -13.04 -0.23 52.88
C SER A 399 -12.09 0.17 54.01
N TRP A 400 -11.47 1.35 53.92
CA TRP A 400 -10.66 1.91 55.01
C TRP A 400 -11.50 2.10 56.26
N ARG A 401 -12.69 2.68 56.12
CA ARG A 401 -13.57 2.97 57.25
C ARG A 401 -14.13 1.71 57.88
N VAL A 402 -14.42 0.67 57.10
CA VAL A 402 -14.75 -0.68 57.62
C VAL A 402 -13.61 -1.24 58.48
N ASN A 403 -12.36 -1.10 58.04
CA ASN A 403 -11.19 -1.59 58.77
C ASN A 403 -10.90 -0.81 60.06
N VAL A 404 -11.34 0.46 60.15
CA VAL A 404 -11.14 1.30 61.36
C VAL A 404 -12.32 1.20 62.33
N ASP A 405 -13.56 1.27 61.82
CA ASP A 405 -14.77 1.40 62.64
C ASP A 405 -15.49 0.04 62.85
N GLY A 406 -15.21 -0.97 62.04
CA GLY A 406 -15.84 -2.30 62.13
C GLY A 406 -17.33 -2.34 61.75
N ASP A 407 -17.86 -1.29 61.11
CA ASP A 407 -19.29 -1.17 60.79
C ASP A 407 -19.71 -2.04 59.58
N LYS A 408 -20.69 -2.91 59.80
CA LYS A 408 -21.29 -3.78 58.78
C LYS A 408 -22.03 -3.00 57.70
N TYR A 409 -22.62 -1.85 58.01
CA TYR A 409 -23.32 -1.02 57.01
C TYR A 409 -22.36 -0.45 55.97
N LEU A 410 -21.12 -0.12 56.37
CA LEU A 410 -20.07 0.33 55.47
C LEU A 410 -19.55 -0.79 54.56
N SER A 411 -19.64 -2.05 54.99
CA SER A 411 -19.28 -3.21 54.18
C SER A 411 -20.27 -3.38 53.01
N TYR A 412 -21.57 -3.25 53.27
CA TYR A 412 -22.59 -3.25 52.21
C TYR A 412 -22.45 -2.05 51.27
N LEU A 413 -22.13 -0.86 51.81
CA LEU A 413 -21.87 0.33 50.98
C LEU A 413 -20.65 0.14 50.08
N THR A 414 -19.61 -0.55 50.55
CA THR A 414 -18.45 -0.92 49.72
C THR A 414 -18.87 -1.79 48.54
N VAL A 415 -19.73 -2.79 48.77
CA VAL A 415 -20.29 -3.65 47.71
C VAL A 415 -21.08 -2.81 46.69
N VAL A 416 -21.90 -1.86 47.13
CA VAL A 416 -22.62 -0.94 46.21
C VAL A 416 -21.65 -0.18 45.29
N TRP A 417 -20.53 0.33 45.83
CA TRP A 417 -19.52 1.00 45.02
C TRP A 417 -18.81 0.06 44.04
N ILE A 418 -18.62 -1.22 44.38
CA ILE A 418 -18.12 -2.24 43.46
C ILE A 418 -19.13 -2.46 42.31
N PHE A 419 -20.43 -2.49 42.59
CA PHE A 419 -21.46 -2.50 41.54
C PHE A 419 -21.41 -1.25 40.66
N CYS A 420 -21.26 -0.06 41.23
CA CYS A 420 -21.09 1.18 40.47
C CYS A 420 -19.85 1.12 39.55
N PHE A 421 -18.71 0.62 40.04
CA PHE A 421 -17.53 0.39 39.21
C PHE A 421 -17.86 -0.52 38.02
N GLN A 422 -18.59 -1.62 38.28
CA GLN A 422 -18.96 -2.61 37.28
C GLN A 422 -19.88 -2.01 36.20
N VAL A 423 -20.85 -1.18 36.60
CA VAL A 423 -21.73 -0.42 35.69
C VAL A 423 -20.94 0.52 34.80
N CYS A 424 -20.04 1.32 35.38
CA CYS A 424 -19.24 2.29 34.63
C CYS A 424 -18.26 1.59 33.66
N SER A 425 -17.58 0.55 34.13
CA SER A 425 -16.66 -0.24 33.32
C SER A 425 -17.39 -0.93 32.16
N ALA A 426 -18.53 -1.58 32.41
CA ALA A 426 -19.36 -2.22 31.41
C ALA A 426 -19.88 -1.25 30.33
N SER A 427 -20.41 -0.10 30.77
CA SER A 427 -21.06 0.86 29.86
C SER A 427 -20.07 1.58 28.96
N PHE A 428 -18.90 1.97 29.49
CA PHE A 428 -18.01 2.90 28.81
C PHE A 428 -16.74 2.27 28.25
N ILE A 429 -16.24 1.19 28.87
CA ILE A 429 -14.91 0.64 28.55
C ILE A 429 -14.98 -0.76 27.94
N ALA A 430 -15.86 -1.63 28.43
CA ALA A 430 -15.91 -3.05 28.03
C ALA A 430 -16.01 -3.27 26.52
N THR A 431 -16.88 -2.51 25.86
CA THR A 431 -17.08 -2.60 24.39
C THR A 431 -15.91 -2.02 23.60
N MET A 432 -15.16 -1.07 24.17
CA MET A 432 -13.96 -0.51 23.53
C MET A 432 -12.82 -1.52 23.46
N HIS A 433 -12.69 -2.40 24.46
CA HIS A 433 -11.58 -3.35 24.56
C HIS A 433 -11.43 -4.23 23.30
N ASN A 434 -12.55 -4.66 22.72
CA ASN A 434 -12.55 -5.55 21.55
C ASN A 434 -12.57 -4.80 20.21
N LEU A 435 -12.92 -3.51 20.23
CA LEU A 435 -13.13 -2.72 19.01
C LEU A 435 -11.93 -1.80 18.70
N TYR A 436 -11.43 -1.07 19.70
CA TYR A 436 -10.45 -0.01 19.50
C TYR A 436 -9.12 -0.50 18.89
N PRO A 437 -8.51 -1.62 19.35
CA PRO A 437 -7.28 -2.14 18.73
C PRO A 437 -7.46 -2.55 17.27
N VAL A 438 -8.63 -3.08 16.93
CA VAL A 438 -8.95 -3.52 15.56
C VAL A 438 -9.10 -2.33 14.62
N GLU A 439 -9.68 -1.23 15.10
CA GLU A 439 -9.86 0.01 14.33
C GLU A 439 -8.56 0.78 14.09
N LEU A 440 -7.58 0.66 14.99
CA LEU A 440 -6.27 1.33 14.87
C LEU A 440 -5.31 0.67 13.87
N LEU A 441 -5.58 -0.58 13.49
CA LEU A 441 -4.68 -1.40 12.70
C LEU A 441 -5.10 -1.43 11.22
N SER A 442 -4.15 -1.07 10.35
CA SER A 442 -4.29 -1.20 8.90
C SER A 442 -4.47 -2.66 8.48
N LEU A 443 -5.04 -2.89 7.30
CA LEU A 443 -5.33 -4.24 6.80
C LEU A 443 -4.11 -5.20 6.80
N PRO A 444 -2.91 -4.81 6.32
CA PRO A 444 -1.72 -5.67 6.31
C PRO A 444 -1.12 -5.89 7.69
N LEU A 445 -1.29 -4.92 8.59
CA LEU A 445 -0.76 -4.99 9.94
C LEU A 445 -1.72 -5.70 10.89
N ARG A 446 -2.96 -6.01 10.48
CA ARG A 446 -4.02 -6.38 11.41
C ARG A 446 -3.75 -7.65 12.18
N ALA A 447 -3.45 -8.77 11.50
CA ALA A 447 -3.23 -10.04 12.22
C ALA A 447 -1.97 -9.99 13.10
N LYS A 448 -0.86 -9.44 12.59
CA LYS A 448 0.40 -9.30 13.34
C LYS A 448 0.29 -8.25 14.46
N GLY A 449 -0.52 -7.23 14.27
CA GLY A 449 -0.76 -6.16 15.23
C GLY A 449 -1.65 -6.62 16.36
N MET A 450 -2.68 -7.41 16.05
CA MET A 450 -3.48 -8.10 17.06
C MET A 450 -2.64 -9.14 17.82
N ALA A 451 -1.73 -9.85 17.15
CA ALA A 451 -0.76 -10.72 17.82
C ALA A 451 0.10 -9.94 18.83
N LEU A 452 0.65 -8.81 18.41
CA LEU A 452 1.50 -7.95 19.26
C LEU A 452 0.70 -7.34 20.43
N TYR A 453 -0.53 -6.90 20.18
CA TYR A 453 -1.47 -6.44 21.21
C TYR A 453 -1.76 -7.54 22.23
N THR A 454 -2.07 -8.77 21.79
CA THR A 454 -2.29 -9.91 22.70
C THR A 454 -1.02 -10.29 23.47
N MET A 455 0.17 -10.15 22.89
CA MET A 455 1.43 -10.31 23.62
C MET A 455 1.60 -9.25 24.72
N PHE A 456 1.37 -7.97 24.42
CA PHE A 456 1.48 -6.90 25.42
C PHE A 456 0.45 -7.07 26.54
N GLN A 457 -0.77 -7.45 26.16
CA GLN A 457 -1.83 -7.79 27.10
C GLN A 457 -1.41 -8.98 27.97
N GLY A 458 -0.80 -10.00 27.36
CA GLY A 458 -0.27 -11.18 28.04
C GLY A 458 0.78 -10.82 29.09
N ALA A 459 1.80 -10.06 28.69
CA ALA A 459 2.87 -9.61 29.58
C ALA A 459 2.34 -8.75 30.73
N ALA A 460 1.46 -7.78 30.44
CA ALA A 460 0.84 -6.93 31.46
C ALA A 460 -0.03 -7.75 32.42
N GLY A 461 -0.80 -8.72 31.90
CA GLY A 461 -1.66 -9.57 32.69
C GLY A 461 -0.90 -10.51 33.62
N VAL A 462 0.31 -10.98 33.24
CA VAL A 462 1.15 -11.81 34.14
C VAL A 462 1.54 -11.01 35.38
N VAL A 463 2.03 -9.79 35.18
CA VAL A 463 2.39 -8.88 36.27
C VAL A 463 1.16 -8.56 37.12
N HIS A 464 0.02 -8.29 36.47
CA HIS A 464 -1.24 -7.95 37.15
C HIS A 464 -1.78 -9.10 37.99
N ASN A 465 -1.96 -10.28 37.39
CA ASN A 465 -2.60 -11.42 38.03
C ASN A 465 -1.77 -11.96 39.19
N TYR A 466 -0.45 -12.02 39.05
CA TYR A 466 0.43 -12.36 40.17
C TYR A 466 0.45 -11.24 41.21
N GLY A 467 0.55 -9.98 40.76
CA GLY A 467 0.66 -8.80 41.60
C GLY A 467 -0.56 -8.55 42.49
N ILE A 468 -1.78 -8.76 42.00
CA ILE A 468 -3.00 -8.63 42.81
C ILE A 468 -2.99 -9.62 43.97
N SER A 469 -2.71 -10.90 43.69
CA SER A 469 -2.77 -11.94 44.73
C SER A 469 -1.81 -11.63 45.88
N VAL A 470 -0.57 -11.28 45.56
CA VAL A 470 0.44 -10.87 46.55
C VAL A 470 0.04 -9.53 47.20
N GLY A 471 -0.48 -8.59 46.43
CA GLY A 471 -0.92 -7.28 46.90
C GLY A 471 -2.01 -7.37 47.96
N ILE A 472 -3.09 -8.12 47.70
CA ILE A 472 -4.17 -8.33 48.66
C ILE A 472 -3.63 -8.96 49.95
N SER A 473 -2.76 -9.97 49.85
CA SER A 473 -2.18 -10.65 51.03
C SER A 473 -1.30 -9.73 51.91
N LYS A 474 -0.62 -8.74 51.32
CA LYS A 474 0.34 -7.89 52.04
C LYS A 474 -0.21 -6.53 52.46
N VAL A 475 -1.04 -5.90 51.63
CA VAL A 475 -1.50 -4.52 51.84
C VAL A 475 -3.02 -4.38 51.98
N GLY A 476 -3.77 -5.49 51.84
CA GLY A 476 -5.22 -5.54 52.05
C GLY A 476 -5.99 -4.55 51.16
N TYR A 477 -6.94 -3.82 51.75
CA TYR A 477 -7.78 -2.85 51.03
C TYR A 477 -7.01 -1.72 50.33
N LYS A 478 -5.76 -1.45 50.73
CA LYS A 478 -4.92 -0.38 50.14
C LYS A 478 -4.55 -0.67 48.68
N ILE A 479 -4.73 -1.91 48.22
CA ILE A 479 -4.49 -2.30 46.82
C ILE A 479 -5.30 -1.44 45.83
N TRP A 480 -6.50 -1.00 46.21
CA TRP A 480 -7.33 -0.12 45.39
C TRP A 480 -6.68 1.24 45.13
N ALA A 481 -5.89 1.77 46.08
CA ALA A 481 -5.18 3.03 45.91
C ALA A 481 -4.11 2.97 44.81
N VAL A 482 -3.48 1.81 44.62
CA VAL A 482 -2.51 1.59 43.54
C VAL A 482 -3.19 1.75 42.17
N TYR A 483 -4.40 1.22 42.03
CA TYR A 483 -5.18 1.32 40.79
C TYR A 483 -5.74 2.73 40.56
N ILE A 484 -6.07 3.48 41.61
CA ILE A 484 -6.45 4.89 41.46
C ILE A 484 -5.30 5.71 40.88
N CYS A 485 -4.09 5.58 41.45
CA CYS A 485 -2.91 6.27 40.93
C CYS A 485 -2.61 5.88 39.48
N TYR A 486 -2.71 4.59 39.16
CA TYR A 486 -2.52 4.10 37.80
C TYR A 486 -3.57 4.66 36.83
N ASN A 487 -4.86 4.56 37.16
CA ASN A 487 -5.96 5.06 36.32
C ASN A 487 -5.86 6.58 36.11
N PHE A 488 -5.36 7.33 37.08
CA PHE A 488 -5.10 8.77 36.94
C PHE A 488 -3.97 9.07 35.95
N LEU A 489 -2.83 8.37 36.05
CA LEU A 489 -1.73 8.49 35.08
C LEU A 489 -2.20 8.11 33.68
N GLN A 490 -3.06 7.11 33.62
CA GLN A 490 -3.58 6.58 32.38
C GLN A 490 -4.63 7.51 31.73
N LEU A 491 -5.42 8.24 32.53
CA LEU A 491 -6.27 9.33 32.06
C LEU A 491 -5.44 10.44 31.37
N ILE A 492 -4.31 10.82 31.98
CA ILE A 492 -3.38 11.79 31.41
C ILE A 492 -2.76 11.26 30.10
N ALA A 493 -2.27 10.01 30.12
CA ALA A 493 -1.66 9.39 28.93
C ALA A 493 -2.66 9.29 27.76
N ALA A 494 -3.88 8.83 28.03
CA ALA A 494 -4.94 8.71 27.02
C ALA A 494 -5.30 10.09 26.41
N TYR A 495 -5.23 11.17 27.20
CA TYR A 495 -5.45 12.53 26.69
C TYR A 495 -4.50 12.90 25.56
N PHE A 496 -3.21 12.58 25.69
CA PHE A 496 -2.22 12.98 24.69
C PHE A 496 -2.03 12.00 23.53
N THR A 497 -2.44 10.73 23.69
CA THR A 497 -2.00 9.66 22.79
C THR A 497 -3.12 8.99 22.00
N PHE A 498 -4.37 9.04 22.47
CA PHE A 498 -5.46 8.27 21.85
C PHE A 498 -6.19 9.08 20.76
N PRO A 499 -6.12 8.66 19.48
CA PRO A 499 -6.87 9.29 18.40
C PRO A 499 -8.36 8.95 18.46
N GLU A 500 -9.18 9.76 17.79
CA GLU A 500 -10.61 9.51 17.61
C GLU A 500 -10.83 8.56 16.42
N THR A 501 -11.61 7.50 16.61
CA THR A 501 -11.95 6.52 15.56
C THR A 501 -13.45 6.48 15.24
N SER A 502 -14.28 7.20 15.99
CA SER A 502 -15.74 7.20 15.81
C SER A 502 -16.14 7.70 14.41
N LYS A 503 -16.95 6.90 13.71
CA LYS A 503 -17.49 7.22 12.37
C LYS A 503 -16.42 7.43 11.29
N LEU A 504 -15.21 6.91 11.53
CA LEU A 504 -14.17 6.79 10.53
C LEU A 504 -14.13 5.36 10.00
N ASN A 505 -13.93 5.21 8.69
CA ASN A 505 -13.61 3.90 8.12
C ASN A 505 -12.14 3.53 8.42
N LEU A 506 -11.75 2.28 8.14
CA LEU A 506 -10.42 1.79 8.56
C LEU A 506 -9.30 2.44 7.73
N GLU A 507 -9.62 2.78 6.49
CA GLU A 507 -8.73 3.35 5.49
C GLU A 507 -8.44 4.83 5.76
N GLU A 508 -9.40 5.56 6.33
CA GLU A 508 -9.22 6.93 6.83
C GLU A 508 -8.34 7.00 8.06
N ILE A 509 -8.52 6.03 8.97
CA ILE A 509 -7.64 5.91 10.12
C ILE A 509 -6.22 5.68 9.59
N ASP A 510 -6.06 4.85 8.55
CA ASP A 510 -4.76 4.65 7.92
C ASP A 510 -4.18 5.91 7.31
N HIS A 511 -5.00 6.69 6.59
CA HIS A 511 -4.60 8.00 6.09
C HIS A 511 -4.15 8.95 7.20
N ILE A 512 -4.90 9.06 8.30
CA ILE A 512 -4.56 9.92 9.46
C ILE A 512 -3.20 9.56 10.06
N PHE A 513 -2.86 8.27 10.10
CA PHE A 513 -1.56 7.81 10.60
C PHE A 513 -0.43 7.93 9.56
N GLU A 514 -0.76 8.08 8.27
CA GLU A 514 0.19 8.14 7.15
C GLU A 514 0.44 9.56 6.64
N THR A 515 -0.43 10.54 6.99
CA THR A 515 -0.22 11.96 6.71
C THR A 515 1.06 12.46 7.39
N LYS A 516 2.06 12.84 6.58
CA LYS A 516 3.35 13.34 7.08
C LYS A 516 3.18 14.67 7.82
N ASP A 517 4.04 14.91 8.81
CA ASP A 517 4.18 16.18 9.56
C ASP A 517 2.95 16.67 10.34
N THR A 518 1.98 15.79 10.59
CA THR A 518 0.81 16.08 11.43
C THR A 518 0.76 15.19 12.67
N ASN A 519 0.19 15.69 13.76
CA ASN A 519 -0.06 14.88 14.95
C ASN A 519 -1.35 14.05 14.73
N PRO A 520 -1.30 12.71 14.70
CA PRO A 520 -2.47 11.89 14.36
C PRO A 520 -3.63 12.04 15.35
N VAL A 521 -3.35 12.37 16.62
CA VAL A 521 -4.39 12.63 17.63
C VAL A 521 -5.12 13.94 17.33
N LYS A 522 -4.40 14.99 16.94
CA LYS A 522 -5.02 16.27 16.58
C LYS A 522 -5.77 16.17 15.26
N LEU A 523 -5.20 15.48 14.27
CA LEU A 523 -5.82 15.30 12.96
C LEU A 523 -7.10 14.47 13.05
N SER A 524 -7.08 13.33 13.76
CA SER A 524 -8.28 12.50 13.96
C SER A 524 -9.42 13.25 14.65
N VAL A 525 -9.13 14.09 15.65
CA VAL A 525 -10.14 14.90 16.32
C VAL A 525 -10.74 15.94 15.36
N LYS A 526 -9.91 16.63 14.57
CA LYS A 526 -10.39 17.61 13.59
C LYS A 526 -11.28 16.96 12.51
N VAL A 527 -10.87 15.82 11.96
CA VAL A 527 -11.65 15.07 10.96
C VAL A 527 -12.97 14.59 11.55
N ALA A 528 -12.95 14.08 12.79
CA ALA A 528 -14.17 13.70 13.49
C ALA A 528 -15.07 14.90 13.81
N ASP A 529 -14.51 16.06 14.17
CA ASP A 529 -15.28 17.30 14.39
C ASP A 529 -16.05 17.73 13.15
N ALA A 530 -15.41 17.72 11.99
CA ALA A 530 -16.04 18.01 10.71
C ALA A 530 -17.21 17.04 10.41
N LYS A 531 -17.00 15.73 10.56
CA LYS A 531 -18.05 14.71 10.32
C LYS A 531 -19.23 14.82 11.28
N TRP A 532 -18.97 15.09 12.56
CA TRP A 532 -20.06 15.25 13.54
C TRP A 532 -20.87 16.53 13.31
N ALA A 533 -20.26 17.58 12.74
CA ALA A 533 -20.95 18.81 12.36
C ALA A 533 -21.88 18.58 11.15
N SER A 534 -21.42 17.91 10.10
CA SER A 534 -22.26 17.60 8.91
C SER A 534 -23.49 16.79 9.28
N ILE A 535 -23.34 15.71 10.09
CA ILE A 535 -24.45 14.86 10.55
C ILE A 535 -25.50 15.66 11.34
N LYS A 536 -25.06 16.63 12.17
CA LYS A 536 -25.98 17.48 12.93
C LYS A 536 -26.75 18.43 12.00
N GLU A 537 -26.09 18.94 10.98
CA GLU A 537 -26.69 19.84 10.00
C GLU A 537 -27.70 19.11 9.10
N ASP A 538 -27.40 17.90 8.64
CA ASP A 538 -28.33 17.07 7.87
C ASP A 538 -29.56 16.67 8.67
N LYS A 539 -29.39 16.31 9.95
CA LYS A 539 -30.53 16.07 10.85
C LYS A 539 -31.37 17.33 11.08
N ARG A 540 -30.76 18.52 11.07
CA ARG A 540 -31.46 19.80 11.19
C ARG A 540 -32.22 20.14 9.91
N ARG A 541 -31.63 19.88 8.73
CA ARG A 541 -32.26 20.05 7.41
C ARG A 541 -33.43 19.09 7.18
N ALA A 542 -33.26 17.82 7.58
CA ALA A 542 -34.31 16.80 7.54
C ALA A 542 -35.50 17.13 8.47
N ARG A 543 -35.25 17.70 9.66
CA ARG A 543 -36.32 18.20 10.55
C ARG A 543 -37.04 19.44 10.03
N ASN A 544 -36.38 20.26 9.21
CA ASN A 544 -36.94 21.48 8.64
C ASN A 544 -37.70 21.24 7.31
N GLY A 545 -37.92 19.98 6.92
CA GLY A 545 -38.72 19.63 5.74
C GLY A 545 -38.09 20.00 4.40
N THR A 546 -36.80 20.38 4.36
CA THR A 546 -36.09 20.69 3.12
C THR A 546 -35.55 19.38 2.55
N VAL A 547 -36.33 18.74 1.67
CA VAL A 547 -35.90 17.55 0.93
C VAL A 547 -34.86 17.98 -0.10
N VAL A 548 -33.63 17.50 0.05
CA VAL A 548 -32.66 17.50 -1.04
C VAL A 548 -32.99 16.30 -1.92
N THR A 549 -33.48 16.56 -3.13
CA THR A 549 -33.29 15.64 -4.24
C THR A 549 -31.78 15.49 -4.44
N HIS A 550 -31.20 14.39 -3.96
CA HIS A 550 -29.97 13.92 -4.57
C HIS A 550 -30.30 13.67 -6.04
N THR A 551 -29.62 14.37 -6.94
CA THR A 551 -29.71 14.10 -8.37
C THR A 551 -29.29 12.64 -8.59
N SER A 552 -30.27 11.76 -8.70
CA SER A 552 -30.09 10.40 -9.17
C SER A 552 -29.56 10.48 -10.59
N ILE A 553 -28.29 10.15 -10.79
CA ILE A 553 -27.80 9.74 -12.10
C ILE A 553 -28.49 8.41 -12.37
N HIS A 554 -29.60 8.48 -13.11
CA HIS A 554 -30.22 7.32 -13.72
C HIS A 554 -29.21 6.71 -14.70
N ILE A 555 -28.64 5.58 -14.32
CA ILE A 555 -28.14 4.62 -15.30
C ILE A 555 -29.41 4.02 -15.91
N HIS A 556 -29.77 4.48 -17.11
CA HIS A 556 -30.78 3.81 -17.91
C HIS A 556 -30.16 2.55 -18.48
N ASP A 557 -30.52 1.40 -17.90
CA ASP A 557 -30.62 0.14 -18.64
C ASP A 557 -31.70 0.31 -19.71
N ASP A 558 -31.35 0.04 -20.97
CA ASP A 558 -32.32 -0.46 -21.94
C ASP A 558 -31.59 -1.35 -22.95
N TYR A 559 -31.57 -2.64 -22.62
CA TYR A 559 -31.47 -3.72 -23.60
C TYR A 559 -32.82 -3.89 -24.28
N GLY A 560 -32.82 -3.70 -25.60
CA GLY A 560 -33.72 -4.41 -26.51
C GLY A 560 -35.05 -3.73 -26.84
N LYS A 561 -35.12 -3.18 -28.06
CA LYS A 561 -36.24 -3.42 -28.97
C LYS A 561 -35.86 -3.06 -30.41
N THR A 562 -35.81 -4.12 -31.22
CA THR A 562 -35.88 -4.11 -32.68
C THR A 562 -37.04 -3.25 -33.18
N SER A 563 -36.76 -2.34 -34.11
CA SER A 563 -37.73 -1.99 -35.16
C SER A 563 -37.02 -1.66 -36.47
N HIS A 564 -37.55 -2.26 -37.52
CA HIS A 564 -37.12 -2.14 -38.90
C HIS A 564 -37.27 -0.71 -39.44
N ALA A 565 -36.24 -0.24 -40.14
CA ALA A 565 -36.41 0.69 -41.26
C ALA A 565 -35.35 0.37 -42.33
N GLN A 566 -35.81 -0.32 -43.37
CA GLN A 566 -35.12 -0.40 -44.66
C GLN A 566 -35.31 0.94 -45.39
N THR A 567 -34.23 1.55 -45.88
CA THR A 567 -34.30 2.27 -47.16
C THR A 567 -32.93 2.30 -47.86
N GLN A 568 -32.88 1.49 -48.92
CA GLN A 568 -32.27 1.67 -50.24
C GLN A 568 -30.91 2.38 -50.43
N VAL A 569 -30.05 1.59 -51.09
CA VAL A 569 -28.89 1.95 -51.92
C VAL A 569 -29.31 2.80 -53.12
N SER A 570 -28.49 3.79 -53.48
CA SER A 570 -28.24 4.14 -54.89
C SER A 570 -26.82 4.71 -55.06
N ALA A 571 -26.09 4.13 -56.01
CA ALA A 571 -24.78 4.54 -56.49
C ALA A 571 -24.88 5.69 -57.51
N GLU A 572 -23.83 6.52 -57.63
CA GLU A 572 -23.09 6.78 -58.89
C GLU A 572 -21.99 7.85 -58.73
N SER A 573 -20.93 7.63 -59.55
CA SER A 573 -19.80 8.44 -60.03
C SER A 573 -19.82 9.96 -59.77
N ASP A 574 -18.71 10.68 -59.64
CA ASP A 574 -17.52 10.67 -60.52
C ASP A 574 -16.36 11.46 -59.88
N GLY A 575 -15.17 11.32 -60.47
CA GLY A 575 -13.89 11.72 -59.90
C GLY A 575 -13.69 13.21 -59.59
N THR A 576 -12.91 13.48 -58.55
CA THR A 576 -11.81 14.46 -58.49
C THR A 576 -11.15 14.35 -57.11
N ASN A 577 -9.82 14.29 -57.09
CA ASN A 577 -8.96 14.18 -55.92
C ASN A 577 -9.18 15.34 -54.91
N PRO A 578 -9.38 15.06 -53.60
CA PRO A 578 -9.09 16.06 -52.58
C PRO A 578 -8.42 15.45 -51.33
N LEU A 579 -7.13 15.07 -51.42
CA LEU A 579 -6.26 15.06 -50.22
C LEU A 579 -5.71 16.48 -49.99
N ARG A 580 -6.62 17.43 -49.76
CA ARG A 580 -6.33 18.68 -49.06
C ARG A 580 -7.17 18.62 -47.80
N ALA A 581 -6.55 18.13 -46.72
CA ALA A 581 -7.11 18.23 -45.39
C ALA A 581 -7.60 19.67 -45.17
N GLU A 582 -8.89 19.82 -44.88
CA GLU A 582 -9.46 21.09 -44.48
C GLU A 582 -8.65 21.63 -43.30
N LYS A 583 -8.02 22.78 -43.53
CA LYS A 583 -7.42 23.60 -42.49
C LYS A 583 -8.52 23.97 -41.50
N THR A 584 -8.64 23.23 -40.42
CA THR A 584 -9.16 23.79 -39.17
C THR A 584 -8.13 24.83 -38.73
N PRO A 585 -8.46 26.14 -38.69
CA PRO A 585 -7.48 27.13 -38.26
C PRO A 585 -7.22 26.95 -36.75
N LEU A 586 -5.96 26.74 -36.39
CA LEU A 586 -5.47 26.76 -35.01
C LEU A 586 -5.68 28.14 -34.36
N PRO A 587 -5.70 28.23 -33.02
CA PRO A 587 -5.49 29.48 -32.33
C PRO A 587 -4.12 30.05 -32.74
N SER A 588 -4.07 31.31 -33.09
CA SER A 588 -2.88 32.09 -33.41
C SER A 588 -1.71 31.92 -32.41
N GLY A 589 -0.49 31.65 -32.92
CA GLY A 589 0.77 32.14 -32.33
C GLY A 589 1.66 31.11 -31.62
N PHE A 590 2.51 30.39 -32.36
CA PHE A 590 3.77 29.90 -31.78
C PHE A 590 4.71 31.09 -31.51
N ASP A 591 5.59 30.98 -30.52
CA ASP A 591 6.53 32.05 -30.17
C ASP A 591 7.53 32.27 -31.32
N ASP A 592 7.48 33.43 -31.97
CA ASP A 592 8.37 33.78 -33.09
C ASP A 592 9.84 33.89 -32.68
N SER A 593 10.15 34.08 -31.39
CA SER A 593 11.54 34.21 -30.91
C SER A 593 12.37 32.93 -31.02
N ILE A 594 11.71 31.76 -31.08
CA ILE A 594 12.34 30.44 -31.21
C ILE A 594 12.20 29.85 -32.62
N LYS A 595 11.71 30.64 -33.58
CA LYS A 595 11.54 30.20 -34.97
C LYS A 595 12.90 29.95 -35.62
N GLY A 596 13.08 28.77 -36.22
CA GLY A 596 14.34 28.39 -36.85
C GLY A 596 15.53 28.28 -35.88
N ALA A 597 15.28 28.08 -34.59
CA ALA A 597 16.30 27.91 -33.55
C ALA A 597 17.10 26.60 -33.67
N LEU A 598 16.56 25.59 -34.36
CA LEU A 598 17.20 24.30 -34.60
C LEU A 598 17.79 24.25 -36.02
N PRO A 599 18.91 23.54 -36.22
CA PRO A 599 19.57 23.48 -37.52
C PRO A 599 18.73 22.74 -38.57
N SER A 600 18.98 23.01 -39.86
CA SER A 600 18.25 22.37 -40.98
C SER A 600 18.43 20.85 -41.01
N ASP A 601 19.55 20.35 -40.48
CA ASP A 601 19.89 18.92 -40.37
C ASP A 601 19.32 18.24 -39.12
N PHE A 602 18.46 18.90 -38.34
CA PHE A 602 17.90 18.36 -37.10
C PHE A 602 16.95 17.18 -37.38
N ILE A 603 17.21 16.03 -36.75
CA ILE A 603 16.37 14.83 -36.90
C ILE A 603 15.38 14.76 -35.74
N TRP A 604 14.10 14.58 -36.04
CA TRP A 604 13.10 14.39 -35.00
C TRP A 604 12.18 13.23 -35.33
N GLY A 605 11.62 12.61 -34.30
CA GLY A 605 10.60 11.60 -34.48
C GLY A 605 10.19 10.93 -33.18
N TRP A 606 10.01 9.62 -33.23
CA TRP A 606 9.50 8.82 -32.13
C TRP A 606 10.41 7.63 -31.83
N ALA A 607 10.35 7.14 -30.59
CA ALA A 607 11.12 5.99 -30.13
C ALA A 607 10.22 4.84 -29.65
N THR A 608 10.70 3.59 -29.79
CA THR A 608 10.13 2.36 -29.23
C THR A 608 11.22 1.35 -28.84
N ALA A 609 10.84 0.30 -28.09
CA ALA A 609 11.69 -0.83 -27.74
C ALA A 609 11.03 -2.16 -28.13
N ALA A 610 11.82 -3.11 -28.62
CA ALA A 610 11.37 -4.37 -29.19
C ALA A 610 10.44 -5.16 -28.25
N ALA A 611 10.86 -5.41 -27.01
CA ALA A 611 10.07 -6.12 -26.01
C ALA A 611 8.74 -5.42 -25.65
N GLN A 612 8.66 -4.10 -25.85
CA GLN A 612 7.47 -3.31 -25.51
C GLN A 612 6.45 -3.23 -26.64
N VAL A 613 6.86 -3.41 -27.90
CA VAL A 613 5.99 -3.19 -29.08
C VAL A 613 5.86 -4.36 -30.05
N GLU A 614 6.89 -5.19 -30.22
CA GLU A 614 6.90 -6.19 -31.31
C GLU A 614 5.83 -7.26 -31.14
N GLY A 615 5.73 -7.83 -29.93
CA GLY A 615 5.03 -9.09 -29.71
C GLY A 615 5.71 -10.24 -30.48
N ALA A 616 4.90 -11.21 -30.91
CA ALA A 616 5.39 -12.37 -31.68
C ALA A 616 6.60 -13.04 -30.98
N TRP A 617 6.49 -13.18 -29.66
CA TRP A 617 7.61 -13.48 -28.76
C TRP A 617 8.27 -14.84 -29.04
N ASN A 618 7.53 -15.77 -29.65
CA ASN A 618 7.96 -17.13 -30.01
C ASN A 618 7.79 -17.46 -31.50
N LYS A 619 7.57 -16.46 -32.38
CA LYS A 619 7.44 -16.68 -33.83
C LYS A 619 8.80 -16.69 -34.54
N ASP A 620 8.86 -17.37 -35.67
CA ASP A 620 9.97 -17.35 -36.63
C ASP A 620 11.35 -17.57 -36.00
N GLY A 621 11.41 -18.50 -35.04
CA GLY A 621 12.66 -18.92 -34.39
C GLY A 621 13.22 -17.95 -33.36
N LYS A 622 12.48 -16.91 -32.94
CA LYS A 622 12.89 -16.06 -31.79
C LYS A 622 13.04 -16.91 -30.53
N GLY A 623 14.14 -16.72 -29.81
CA GLY A 623 14.40 -17.30 -28.50
C GLY A 623 13.74 -16.53 -27.35
N VAL A 624 13.81 -17.10 -26.15
CA VAL A 624 13.28 -16.49 -24.92
C VAL A 624 14.26 -15.42 -24.44
N SER A 625 13.76 -14.23 -24.13
CA SER A 625 14.50 -13.15 -23.44
C SER A 625 14.22 -13.17 -21.94
N ILE A 626 15.02 -12.46 -21.16
CA ILE A 626 14.77 -12.32 -19.71
C ILE A 626 13.42 -11.67 -19.40
N TRP A 627 12.89 -10.82 -20.30
CA TRP A 627 11.59 -10.19 -20.13
C TRP A 627 10.44 -11.15 -20.39
N ASP A 628 10.61 -12.09 -21.32
CA ASP A 628 9.63 -13.17 -21.55
C ASP A 628 9.50 -13.99 -20.24
N THR A 629 10.62 -14.49 -19.69
CA THR A 629 10.65 -15.23 -18.42
C THR A 629 10.06 -14.43 -17.24
N PHE A 630 10.43 -13.15 -17.14
CA PHE A 630 9.97 -12.27 -16.07
C PHE A 630 8.46 -12.04 -16.15
N ALA A 631 7.93 -11.74 -17.33
CA ALA A 631 6.51 -11.46 -17.54
C ALA A 631 5.64 -12.71 -17.31
N HIS A 632 6.12 -13.89 -17.73
CA HIS A 632 5.43 -15.15 -17.47
C HIS A 632 5.50 -15.61 -16.01
N THR A 633 6.25 -14.92 -15.14
CA THR A 633 6.31 -15.21 -13.71
C THR A 633 5.18 -14.50 -12.94
N PRO A 634 4.26 -15.23 -12.29
CA PRO A 634 3.10 -14.61 -11.62
C PRO A 634 3.48 -13.55 -10.58
N GLY A 635 2.84 -12.39 -10.65
CA GLY A 635 3.01 -11.29 -9.69
C GLY A 635 4.23 -10.40 -9.93
N LYS A 636 4.99 -10.59 -11.01
CA LYS A 636 6.10 -9.72 -11.40
C LYS A 636 5.68 -8.48 -12.18
N VAL A 637 4.58 -8.56 -12.92
CA VAL A 637 3.97 -7.45 -13.67
C VAL A 637 2.70 -7.00 -12.95
N LYS A 638 2.52 -5.68 -12.79
CA LYS A 638 1.46 -5.04 -11.99
C LYS A 638 0.04 -5.49 -12.37
N ASP A 639 -0.26 -5.52 -13.66
CA ASP A 639 -1.56 -5.95 -14.21
C ASP A 639 -1.59 -7.45 -14.61
N GLY A 640 -0.48 -8.16 -14.43
CA GLY A 640 -0.31 -9.57 -14.80
C GLY A 640 -0.22 -9.84 -16.32
N SER A 641 -0.13 -8.79 -17.15
CA SER A 641 0.02 -8.92 -18.60
C SER A 641 1.43 -9.40 -19.00
N THR A 642 1.55 -9.84 -20.25
CA THR A 642 2.83 -10.20 -20.88
C THR A 642 3.07 -9.39 -22.15
N GLY A 643 4.33 -9.31 -22.57
CA GLY A 643 4.72 -8.70 -23.84
C GLY A 643 4.46 -9.59 -25.07
N ASP A 644 3.76 -10.72 -24.92
CA ASP A 644 3.63 -11.75 -25.97
C ASP A 644 3.07 -11.22 -27.28
N ASP A 645 2.00 -10.42 -27.18
CA ASP A 645 1.38 -9.71 -28.30
C ASP A 645 1.76 -8.24 -28.36
N ALA A 646 2.10 -7.63 -27.21
CA ALA A 646 2.39 -6.20 -27.07
C ALA A 646 1.41 -5.34 -27.90
N VAL A 647 1.91 -4.64 -28.92
CA VAL A 647 1.09 -3.91 -29.92
C VAL A 647 1.24 -4.47 -31.34
N ARG A 648 1.81 -5.68 -31.45
CA ARG A 648 1.98 -6.44 -32.68
C ARG A 648 2.77 -5.70 -33.78
N SER A 649 3.74 -4.87 -33.41
CA SER A 649 4.60 -4.19 -34.40
C SER A 649 5.46 -5.16 -35.22
N TYR A 650 5.59 -6.43 -34.82
CA TYR A 650 6.18 -7.46 -35.67
C TYR A 650 5.35 -7.70 -36.94
N ASP A 651 4.03 -7.82 -36.77
CA ASP A 651 3.10 -8.07 -37.88
C ASP A 651 2.70 -6.76 -38.59
N LEU A 652 2.65 -5.64 -37.85
CA LEU A 652 2.03 -4.37 -38.28
C LEU A 652 3.03 -3.24 -38.54
N TYR A 653 4.31 -3.55 -38.73
CA TYR A 653 5.36 -2.55 -38.94
C TYR A 653 5.06 -1.56 -40.09
N LYS A 654 4.41 -2.00 -41.17
CA LYS A 654 4.02 -1.10 -42.29
C LYS A 654 2.96 -0.07 -41.86
N THR A 655 2.01 -0.50 -41.04
CA THR A 655 1.00 0.39 -40.46
C THR A 655 1.66 1.41 -39.56
N ASP A 656 2.62 0.97 -38.74
CA ASP A 656 3.39 1.84 -37.86
C ASP A 656 4.21 2.87 -38.65
N VAL A 657 4.90 2.46 -39.72
CA VAL A 657 5.63 3.38 -40.63
C VAL A 657 4.69 4.38 -41.32
N ALA A 658 3.50 3.94 -41.75
CA ALA A 658 2.50 4.84 -42.35
C ALA A 658 2.04 5.92 -41.36
N TRP A 659 1.91 5.58 -40.07
CA TRP A 659 1.60 6.54 -39.01
C TRP A 659 2.75 7.50 -38.72
N LEU A 660 3.99 7.01 -38.65
CA LEU A 660 5.18 7.86 -38.50
C LEU A 660 5.26 8.91 -39.62
N ARG A 661 5.01 8.49 -40.87
CA ARG A 661 4.90 9.40 -42.01
C ARG A 661 3.75 10.39 -41.86
N LYS A 662 2.59 9.96 -41.36
CA LYS A 662 1.43 10.83 -41.11
C LYS A 662 1.75 11.89 -40.06
N TYR A 663 2.54 11.57 -39.05
CA TYR A 663 3.08 12.53 -38.08
C TYR A 663 4.25 13.35 -38.59
N ARG A 664 4.76 13.04 -39.79
CA ARG A 664 5.87 13.75 -40.47
C ARG A 664 7.21 13.59 -39.76
N ALA A 665 7.40 12.51 -39.02
CA ALA A 665 8.66 12.18 -38.39
C ALA A 665 9.76 12.02 -39.44
N THR A 666 10.96 12.54 -39.17
CA THR A 666 12.15 12.40 -40.03
C THR A 666 13.10 11.31 -39.56
N GLY A 667 12.92 10.83 -38.33
CA GLY A 667 13.63 9.67 -37.79
C GLY A 667 12.71 8.73 -37.01
N TYR A 668 13.14 7.48 -36.87
CA TYR A 668 12.51 6.52 -35.97
C TYR A 668 13.57 5.74 -35.22
N ARG A 669 13.51 5.82 -33.89
CA ARG A 669 14.39 5.05 -33.02
C ARG A 669 13.68 3.78 -32.59
N PHE A 670 14.27 2.62 -32.88
CA PHE A 670 13.77 1.33 -32.43
C PHE A 670 14.91 0.45 -31.94
N SER A 671 14.61 -0.59 -31.16
CA SER A 671 15.61 -1.57 -30.77
C SER A 671 15.50 -2.88 -31.54
N LEU A 672 16.60 -3.60 -31.61
CA LEU A 672 16.66 -4.97 -32.11
C LEU A 672 16.51 -5.93 -30.92
N SER A 673 15.67 -6.94 -31.07
CA SER A 673 15.59 -8.03 -30.10
C SER A 673 16.73 -9.00 -30.31
N TRP A 674 17.68 -9.02 -29.36
CA TRP A 674 18.85 -9.92 -29.45
C TRP A 674 18.40 -11.37 -29.57
N SER A 675 17.45 -11.80 -28.74
CA SER A 675 16.87 -13.16 -28.80
C SER A 675 16.14 -13.48 -30.11
N ARG A 676 15.77 -12.47 -30.92
CA ARG A 676 15.24 -12.69 -32.28
C ARG A 676 16.34 -12.91 -33.31
N ILE A 677 17.51 -12.28 -33.14
CA ILE A 677 18.65 -12.35 -34.07
C ILE A 677 19.56 -13.55 -33.76
N ILE A 678 19.90 -13.77 -32.49
CA ILE A 678 20.65 -14.94 -32.02
C ILE A 678 19.85 -15.56 -30.87
N PRO A 679 19.02 -16.60 -31.13
CA PRO A 679 18.06 -17.12 -30.15
C PRO A 679 18.65 -17.55 -28.81
N LEU A 680 19.88 -18.10 -28.83
CA LEU A 680 20.61 -18.48 -27.62
C LEU A 680 21.65 -17.44 -27.18
N GLY A 681 21.79 -16.36 -27.94
CA GLY A 681 22.61 -15.19 -27.65
C GLY A 681 24.12 -15.30 -27.90
N GLY A 682 24.69 -16.50 -27.75
CA GLY A 682 26.13 -16.68 -27.64
C GLY A 682 26.90 -16.49 -28.94
N LYS A 683 28.20 -16.22 -28.82
CA LYS A 683 29.08 -15.96 -29.96
C LYS A 683 29.17 -17.12 -30.97
N ASP A 684 29.00 -18.34 -30.45
CA ASP A 684 29.09 -19.61 -31.18
C ASP A 684 27.70 -20.17 -31.56
N ASP A 685 26.63 -19.47 -31.18
CA ASP A 685 25.25 -19.90 -31.47
C ASP A 685 24.79 -19.46 -32.87
N PRO A 686 23.82 -20.19 -33.47
CA PRO A 686 23.34 -19.89 -34.81
C PRO A 686 22.56 -18.58 -34.87
N VAL A 687 22.76 -17.83 -35.95
CA VAL A 687 21.97 -16.64 -36.29
C VAL A 687 20.62 -17.08 -36.86
N ASN A 688 19.55 -16.42 -36.43
CA ASN A 688 18.21 -16.60 -36.97
C ASN A 688 17.96 -15.64 -38.15
N GLU A 689 18.07 -16.16 -39.37
CA GLU A 689 17.89 -15.37 -40.60
C GLU A 689 16.45 -14.82 -40.75
N ALA A 690 15.43 -15.44 -40.14
CA ALA A 690 14.07 -14.90 -40.17
C ALA A 690 13.93 -13.62 -39.32
N GLY A 691 14.65 -13.55 -38.19
CA GLY A 691 14.79 -12.33 -37.40
C GLY A 691 15.49 -11.22 -38.16
N ILE A 692 16.58 -11.53 -38.87
CA ILE A 692 17.28 -10.60 -39.76
C ILE A 692 16.33 -10.09 -40.86
N ALA A 693 15.54 -10.98 -41.47
CA ALA A 693 14.59 -10.62 -42.52
C ALA A 693 13.50 -9.65 -42.02
N TYR A 694 13.03 -9.78 -40.78
CA TYR A 694 12.08 -8.83 -40.20
C TYR A 694 12.67 -7.41 -40.10
N TYR A 695 13.84 -7.27 -39.49
CA TYR A 695 14.45 -5.95 -39.34
C TYR A 695 14.86 -5.33 -40.67
N ASN A 696 15.31 -6.13 -41.65
CA ASN A 696 15.52 -5.65 -43.01
C ASN A 696 14.24 -5.03 -43.59
N ARG A 697 13.10 -5.72 -43.48
CA ARG A 697 11.82 -5.20 -43.98
C ARG A 697 11.41 -3.90 -43.28
N LEU A 698 11.61 -3.78 -41.97
CA LEU A 698 11.34 -2.55 -41.24
C LEU A 698 12.26 -1.41 -41.68
N ILE A 699 13.56 -1.65 -41.79
CA ILE A 699 14.55 -0.66 -42.22
C ILE A 699 14.26 -0.18 -43.65
N ASP A 700 13.97 -1.11 -44.56
CA ASP A 700 13.65 -0.78 -45.96
C ASP A 700 12.35 0.03 -46.05
N GLU A 701 11.33 -0.32 -45.27
CA GLU A 701 10.06 0.41 -45.24
C GLU A 701 10.24 1.84 -44.67
N LEU A 702 11.05 2.02 -43.63
CA LEU A 702 11.38 3.34 -43.08
C LEU A 702 12.08 4.21 -44.12
N LEU A 703 13.12 3.69 -44.77
CA LEU A 703 13.88 4.41 -45.79
C LEU A 703 13.04 4.72 -47.04
N ALA A 704 12.14 3.81 -47.44
CA ALA A 704 11.18 4.05 -48.53
C ALA A 704 10.18 5.18 -48.23
N ASN A 705 10.05 5.58 -46.96
CA ASN A 705 9.21 6.68 -46.50
C ASN A 705 10.04 7.89 -45.98
N ASP A 706 11.33 7.96 -46.32
CA ASP A 706 12.25 9.04 -45.93
C ASP A 706 12.43 9.21 -44.40
N ILE A 707 12.28 8.11 -43.65
CA ILE A 707 12.45 8.09 -42.20
C ILE A 707 13.81 7.46 -41.86
N THR A 708 14.67 8.24 -41.21
CA THR A 708 16.03 7.79 -40.85
C THR A 708 16.00 6.81 -39.66
N PRO A 709 16.51 5.57 -39.81
CA PRO A 709 16.55 4.61 -38.71
C PRO A 709 17.64 4.95 -37.69
N PHE A 710 17.25 4.98 -36.42
CA PHE A 710 18.15 4.99 -35.25
C PHE A 710 18.01 3.65 -34.52
N VAL A 711 19.06 2.82 -34.54
CA VAL A 711 18.95 1.43 -34.10
C VAL A 711 19.65 1.23 -32.78
N THR A 712 18.89 0.79 -31.79
CA THR A 712 19.40 0.38 -30.47
C THR A 712 19.68 -1.12 -30.48
N LEU A 713 20.93 -1.52 -30.25
CA LEU A 713 21.34 -2.93 -30.23
C LEU A 713 20.78 -3.66 -29.01
N PHE A 714 20.85 -3.05 -27.84
CA PHE A 714 20.37 -3.63 -26.59
C PHE A 714 19.40 -2.71 -25.87
N HIS A 715 18.19 -3.21 -25.62
CA HIS A 715 17.17 -2.53 -24.84
C HIS A 715 16.58 -3.47 -23.80
N TRP A 716 17.43 -3.86 -22.85
CA TRP A 716 17.12 -4.65 -21.65
C TRP A 716 16.68 -6.10 -21.91
N ASP A 717 16.82 -6.60 -23.12
CA ASP A 717 16.22 -7.85 -23.60
C ASP A 717 17.26 -8.93 -23.93
N ILE A 718 18.21 -9.14 -23.01
CA ILE A 718 19.23 -10.20 -23.13
C ILE A 718 18.53 -11.57 -23.32
N PRO A 719 19.06 -12.46 -24.19
CA PRO A 719 18.55 -13.82 -24.32
C PRO A 719 18.65 -14.56 -22.98
N GLN A 720 17.56 -15.19 -22.56
CA GLN A 720 17.48 -15.95 -21.30
C GLN A 720 18.57 -17.04 -21.22
N ALA A 721 18.94 -17.63 -22.37
CA ALA A 721 20.01 -18.62 -22.43
C ALA A 721 21.37 -18.10 -21.92
N LEU A 722 21.68 -16.80 -22.07
CA LEU A 722 22.91 -16.22 -21.52
C LEU A 722 22.82 -15.99 -20.01
N GLU A 723 21.64 -15.61 -19.53
CA GLU A 723 21.34 -15.53 -18.10
C GLU A 723 21.51 -16.92 -17.45
N ASP A 724 20.95 -17.96 -18.07
CA ASP A 724 21.04 -19.34 -17.57
C ASP A 724 22.46 -19.93 -17.63
N ARG A 725 23.24 -19.60 -18.66
CA ARG A 725 24.59 -20.15 -18.86
C ARG A 725 25.59 -19.63 -17.83
N TYR A 726 25.55 -18.34 -17.51
CA TYR A 726 26.59 -17.71 -16.70
C TYR A 726 26.15 -16.45 -15.93
N GLY A 727 24.85 -16.17 -15.83
CA GLY A 727 24.32 -15.00 -15.14
C GLY A 727 24.41 -13.70 -15.95
N GLY A 728 24.40 -13.81 -17.30
CA GLY A 728 24.34 -12.65 -18.18
C GLY A 728 25.47 -11.65 -17.92
N MET A 729 25.12 -10.40 -17.66
CA MET A 729 26.10 -9.31 -17.47
C MET A 729 26.87 -9.36 -16.15
N LEU A 730 26.54 -10.28 -15.23
CA LEU A 730 27.35 -10.52 -14.03
C LEU A 730 28.69 -11.16 -14.37
N ASN A 731 28.82 -11.79 -15.55
CA ASN A 731 30.07 -12.37 -16.03
C ASN A 731 30.60 -11.60 -17.24
N LYS A 732 31.38 -10.55 -17.00
CA LYS A 732 31.98 -9.70 -18.03
C LYS A 732 32.75 -10.47 -19.11
N ASP A 733 33.55 -11.44 -18.70
CA ASP A 733 34.47 -12.16 -19.59
C ASP A 733 33.75 -13.09 -20.56
N ALA A 734 32.64 -13.69 -20.12
CA ALA A 734 31.77 -14.49 -20.98
C ALA A 734 30.85 -13.62 -21.83
N TYR A 735 30.23 -12.59 -21.23
CA TYR A 735 29.24 -11.74 -21.88
C TYR A 735 29.84 -10.85 -23.00
N THR A 736 31.04 -10.29 -22.79
CA THR A 736 31.61 -9.31 -23.72
C THR A 736 31.82 -9.88 -25.14
N PRO A 737 32.42 -11.07 -25.31
CA PRO A 737 32.50 -11.72 -26.63
C PRO A 737 31.15 -11.99 -27.30
N ASP A 738 30.13 -12.35 -26.53
CA ASP A 738 28.78 -12.63 -27.05
C ASP A 738 28.10 -11.36 -27.56
N PHE A 739 28.20 -10.26 -26.82
CA PHE A 739 27.69 -8.96 -27.27
C PHE A 739 28.45 -8.42 -28.49
N ILE A 740 29.78 -8.60 -28.53
CA ILE A 740 30.59 -8.25 -29.71
C ILE A 740 30.12 -9.02 -30.95
N ARG A 741 29.90 -10.33 -30.84
CA ARG A 741 29.38 -11.14 -31.95
C ARG A 741 28.03 -10.60 -32.41
N TYR A 742 27.12 -10.37 -31.48
CA TYR A 742 25.78 -9.88 -31.79
C TYR A 742 25.82 -8.54 -32.52
N ALA A 743 26.54 -7.56 -31.98
CA ALA A 743 26.70 -6.25 -32.61
C ALA A 743 27.30 -6.35 -34.02
N ARG A 744 28.33 -7.20 -34.18
CA ARG A 744 28.94 -7.47 -35.49
C ARG A 744 27.94 -8.02 -36.51
N VAL A 745 27.08 -8.98 -36.13
CA VAL A 745 26.00 -9.45 -37.01
C VAL A 745 25.14 -8.27 -37.44
N CYS A 746 24.72 -7.43 -36.51
CA CYS A 746 23.86 -6.29 -36.82
C CYS A 746 24.55 -5.29 -37.78
N PHE A 747 25.83 -4.99 -37.56
CA PHE A 747 26.59 -4.11 -38.47
C PHE A 747 26.76 -4.70 -39.86
N GLU A 748 27.06 -6.00 -39.97
CA GLU A 748 27.21 -6.70 -41.24
C GLU A 748 25.89 -6.77 -42.02
N ARG A 749 24.76 -6.98 -41.33
CA ARG A 749 23.46 -7.21 -41.97
C ARG A 749 22.66 -5.94 -42.23
N PHE A 750 22.89 -4.87 -41.48
CA PHE A 750 22.07 -3.65 -41.56
C PHE A 750 22.87 -2.36 -41.76
N GLY A 751 24.18 -2.35 -41.51
CA GLY A 751 25.00 -1.12 -41.50
C GLY A 751 25.25 -0.52 -42.89
N ASP A 752 24.92 -1.24 -43.96
CA ASP A 752 24.83 -0.68 -45.31
C ASP A 752 23.80 0.46 -45.38
N ARG A 753 22.70 0.35 -44.64
CA ARG A 753 21.57 1.29 -44.59
C ARG A 753 21.47 2.07 -43.28
N VAL A 754 21.72 1.43 -42.14
CA VAL A 754 21.65 2.03 -40.81
C VAL A 754 22.91 2.83 -40.52
N LYS A 755 22.75 4.14 -40.25
CA LYS A 755 23.86 5.07 -40.01
C LYS A 755 23.92 5.59 -38.58
N ASN A 756 22.95 5.26 -37.72
CA ASN A 756 22.90 5.74 -36.33
C ASN A 756 22.70 4.55 -35.40
N TRP A 757 23.79 4.13 -34.74
CA TRP A 757 23.83 3.00 -33.83
C TRP A 757 23.87 3.44 -32.38
N ILE A 758 23.03 2.81 -31.56
CA ILE A 758 23.03 2.94 -30.10
C ILE A 758 23.34 1.56 -29.55
N THR A 759 24.38 1.45 -28.75
CA THR A 759 24.79 0.16 -28.15
C THR A 759 23.83 -0.26 -27.03
N TYR A 760 23.79 0.51 -25.94
CA TYR A 760 22.92 0.28 -24.80
C TYR A 760 21.92 1.42 -24.63
N ASN A 761 20.68 1.06 -24.27
CA ASN A 761 19.71 1.98 -23.70
C ASN A 761 19.78 1.97 -22.17
N GLU A 762 19.96 3.14 -21.57
CA GLU A 762 19.82 3.39 -20.13
C GLU A 762 20.50 2.34 -19.23
N PRO A 763 21.81 2.11 -19.39
CA PRO A 763 22.53 1.06 -18.65
C PRO A 763 22.39 1.22 -17.12
N GLY A 764 22.33 2.48 -16.63
CA GLY A 764 22.09 2.76 -15.22
C GLY A 764 20.71 2.32 -14.73
N VAL A 765 19.67 2.48 -15.53
CA VAL A 765 18.31 2.04 -15.16
C VAL A 765 18.24 0.52 -15.20
N TYR A 766 18.76 -0.12 -16.24
CA TYR A 766 18.84 -1.59 -16.33
C TYR A 766 19.56 -2.19 -15.11
N SER A 767 20.76 -1.69 -14.82
CA SER A 767 21.59 -2.12 -13.70
C SER A 767 20.85 -1.96 -12.35
N LEU A 768 20.25 -0.79 -12.09
CA LEU A 768 19.58 -0.53 -10.82
C LEU A 768 18.23 -1.24 -10.69
N ALA A 769 17.39 -1.23 -11.71
CA ALA A 769 16.06 -1.84 -11.66
C ALA A 769 16.14 -3.38 -11.66
N GLY A 770 17.07 -3.95 -12.42
CA GLY A 770 17.26 -5.40 -12.56
C GLY A 770 18.05 -6.05 -11.42
N TYR A 771 19.09 -5.38 -10.92
CA TYR A 771 20.07 -5.97 -9.98
C TYR A 771 20.19 -5.26 -8.62
N ALA A 772 19.57 -4.10 -8.44
CA ALA A 772 19.52 -3.42 -7.13
C ALA A 772 18.13 -3.45 -6.51
N ALA A 773 17.12 -2.98 -7.23
CA ALA A 773 15.73 -2.98 -6.78
C ALA A 773 15.04 -4.34 -7.04
N GLY A 774 15.50 -5.08 -8.06
CA GLY A 774 14.93 -6.36 -8.47
C GLY A 774 13.48 -6.27 -8.93
N VAL A 775 13.08 -5.13 -9.48
CA VAL A 775 11.73 -4.86 -10.01
C VAL A 775 11.61 -5.08 -11.50
N HIS A 776 12.72 -5.09 -12.24
CA HIS A 776 12.78 -5.46 -13.66
C HIS A 776 13.52 -6.80 -13.82
N ALA A 777 13.41 -7.42 -15.00
CA ALA A 777 14.18 -8.61 -15.32
C ALA A 777 15.70 -8.37 -15.17
N PRO A 778 16.50 -9.33 -14.64
CA PRO A 778 16.14 -10.70 -14.22
C PRO A 778 15.63 -10.80 -12.77
N ALA A 779 15.27 -9.68 -12.14
CA ALA A 779 14.69 -9.62 -10.80
C ALA A 779 15.64 -10.12 -9.71
N ARG A 780 16.84 -9.52 -9.63
CA ARG A 780 17.84 -9.81 -8.59
C ARG A 780 17.97 -8.63 -7.64
N SER A 781 17.99 -8.90 -6.34
CA SER A 781 18.23 -7.86 -5.33
C SER A 781 18.53 -8.46 -3.96
N SER A 782 19.05 -7.67 -3.03
CA SER A 782 19.14 -7.99 -1.60
C SER A 782 17.78 -8.01 -0.88
N PHE A 783 16.68 -7.62 -1.54
CA PHE A 783 15.34 -7.63 -0.96
C PHE A 783 14.74 -9.04 -1.03
N ARG A 784 15.09 -9.89 -0.07
CA ARG A 784 14.66 -11.30 0.01
C ARG A 784 13.14 -11.51 0.08
N ASP A 785 12.38 -10.47 0.44
CA ASP A 785 10.92 -10.48 0.41
C ASP A 785 10.36 -10.43 -1.03
N ARG A 786 11.15 -9.97 -2.01
CA ARG A 786 10.77 -9.79 -3.43
C ARG A 786 11.52 -10.74 -4.37
N ASN A 787 12.81 -10.95 -4.11
CA ASN A 787 13.72 -11.68 -4.99
C ASN A 787 14.47 -12.73 -4.18
N GLU A 788 14.53 -13.96 -4.70
CA GLU A 788 15.16 -15.08 -4.00
C GLU A 788 16.67 -14.89 -3.84
N GLU A 789 17.28 -14.24 -4.84
CA GLU A 789 18.72 -14.06 -4.97
C GLU A 789 19.09 -12.65 -5.46
N GLY A 790 20.40 -12.38 -5.46
CA GLY A 790 21.00 -11.10 -5.82
C GLY A 790 21.66 -10.40 -4.64
N ASP A 791 22.55 -9.47 -4.98
CA ASP A 791 23.23 -8.58 -4.04
C ASP A 791 23.23 -7.14 -4.56
N SER A 792 22.29 -6.35 -4.03
CA SER A 792 22.14 -4.93 -4.37
C SER A 792 23.39 -4.12 -4.06
N SER A 793 24.31 -4.58 -3.21
CA SER A 793 25.51 -3.81 -2.86
C SER A 793 26.63 -3.90 -3.90
N THR A 794 26.59 -4.89 -4.81
CA THR A 794 27.70 -5.19 -5.74
C THR A 794 27.24 -5.43 -7.19
N GLU A 795 26.15 -6.17 -7.40
CA GLU A 795 25.67 -6.57 -8.73
C GLU A 795 25.38 -5.39 -9.68
N PRO A 796 24.68 -4.29 -9.29
CA PRO A 796 24.42 -3.18 -10.22
C PRO A 796 25.71 -2.52 -10.74
N PHE A 797 26.76 -2.46 -9.91
CA PHE A 797 28.04 -1.88 -10.33
C PHE A 797 28.86 -2.83 -11.20
N THR A 798 28.71 -4.14 -10.99
CA THR A 798 29.30 -5.17 -11.85
C THR A 798 28.67 -5.13 -13.24
N VAL A 799 27.33 -5.10 -13.31
CA VAL A 799 26.57 -5.01 -14.56
C VAL A 799 26.91 -3.72 -15.31
N GLY A 800 26.83 -2.56 -14.66
CA GLY A 800 27.17 -1.29 -15.30
C GLY A 800 28.62 -1.22 -15.81
N HIS A 801 29.56 -1.90 -15.14
CA HIS A 801 30.93 -2.04 -15.62
C HIS A 801 31.02 -2.93 -16.88
N THR A 802 30.32 -4.07 -16.89
CA THR A 802 30.22 -4.94 -18.06
C THR A 802 29.61 -4.21 -19.26
N GLU A 803 28.57 -3.41 -19.05
CA GLU A 803 27.94 -2.58 -20.10
C GLU A 803 28.94 -1.57 -20.70
N LEU A 804 29.69 -0.84 -19.87
CA LEU A 804 30.70 0.12 -20.34
C LEU A 804 31.84 -0.55 -21.11
N VAL A 805 32.38 -1.66 -20.60
CA VAL A 805 33.48 -2.37 -21.26
C VAL A 805 33.02 -2.96 -22.59
N SER A 806 31.88 -3.64 -22.62
CA SER A 806 31.35 -4.24 -23.84
C SER A 806 30.92 -3.18 -24.87
N HIS A 807 30.35 -2.05 -24.43
CA HIS A 807 30.14 -0.87 -25.27
C HIS A 807 31.44 -0.42 -25.95
N ALA A 808 32.51 -0.30 -25.17
CA ALA A 808 33.79 0.21 -25.65
C ALA A 808 34.42 -0.71 -26.71
N TYR A 809 34.37 -2.02 -26.51
CA TYR A 809 34.81 -3.00 -27.52
C TYR A 809 33.96 -2.96 -28.79
N VAL A 810 32.63 -2.88 -28.66
CA VAL A 810 31.73 -2.79 -29.81
C VAL A 810 31.95 -1.50 -30.60
N ALA A 811 32.14 -0.37 -29.90
CA ALA A 811 32.44 0.91 -30.53
C ALA A 811 33.80 0.91 -31.24
N ASP A 812 34.84 0.34 -30.64
CA ASP A 812 36.15 0.18 -31.30
C ASP A 812 36.04 -0.64 -32.59
N ILE A 813 35.38 -1.80 -32.52
CA ILE A 813 35.17 -2.66 -33.69
C ILE A 813 34.40 -1.93 -34.78
N TYR A 814 33.31 -1.23 -34.43
CA TYR A 814 32.55 -0.45 -35.40
C TYR A 814 33.43 0.63 -36.06
N LYS A 815 34.17 1.41 -35.27
CA LYS A 815 35.05 2.49 -35.78
C LYS A 815 36.18 1.96 -36.67
N ARG A 816 36.76 0.81 -36.32
CA ARG A 816 37.91 0.23 -37.03
C ARG A 816 37.51 -0.51 -38.30
N GLU A 817 36.40 -1.24 -38.26
CA GLU A 817 36.08 -2.23 -39.30
C GLU A 817 34.89 -1.83 -40.18
N PHE A 818 33.90 -1.11 -39.63
CA PHE A 818 32.64 -0.82 -40.33
C PHE A 818 32.52 0.65 -40.76
N LYS A 819 32.80 1.58 -39.86
CA LYS A 819 32.69 3.02 -40.10
C LYS A 819 33.42 3.53 -41.35
N PRO A 820 34.63 3.05 -41.73
CA PRO A 820 35.30 3.51 -42.95
C PRO A 820 34.53 3.23 -44.24
N THR A 821 33.61 2.26 -44.24
CA THR A 821 32.80 1.88 -45.40
C THR A 821 31.34 2.27 -45.24
N GLN A 822 30.82 2.22 -44.02
CA GLN A 822 29.42 2.47 -43.72
C GLN A 822 29.14 3.94 -43.40
N GLU A 823 30.15 4.72 -43.01
CA GLU A 823 30.04 6.14 -42.67
C GLU A 823 29.01 6.47 -41.57
N GLY A 824 28.63 5.48 -40.75
CA GLY A 824 27.70 5.70 -39.65
C GLY A 824 28.34 6.17 -38.35
N LYS A 825 27.48 6.40 -37.36
CA LYS A 825 27.78 6.90 -36.02
C LYS A 825 27.45 5.83 -34.99
N ILE A 826 28.24 5.76 -33.92
CA ILE A 826 27.96 4.89 -32.78
C ILE A 826 27.97 5.66 -31.46
N MET A 827 26.96 5.39 -30.63
CA MET A 827 26.82 6.00 -29.32
C MET A 827 26.21 5.05 -28.28
N ILE A 828 26.08 5.55 -27.06
CA ILE A 828 25.31 4.96 -25.97
C ILE A 828 24.28 5.98 -25.49
N THR A 829 23.11 5.50 -25.07
CA THR A 829 22.03 6.34 -24.54
C THR A 829 22.00 6.25 -23.03
N LEU A 830 22.17 7.39 -22.37
CA LEU A 830 22.20 7.51 -20.91
C LEU A 830 20.93 8.15 -20.39
N HIS A 831 20.33 7.51 -19.38
CA HIS A 831 19.28 8.10 -18.56
C HIS A 831 19.87 9.11 -17.58
N GLY A 832 19.14 10.19 -17.31
CA GLY A 832 19.45 11.04 -16.18
C GLY A 832 18.53 12.22 -16.00
N ASN A 833 18.09 12.47 -14.76
CA ASN A 833 17.26 13.62 -14.43
C ASN A 833 18.09 14.74 -13.80
N TRP A 834 17.58 15.97 -13.87
CA TRP A 834 18.19 17.08 -13.15
C TRP A 834 17.96 16.93 -11.65
N SER A 835 19.03 16.99 -10.85
CA SER A 835 18.94 17.07 -9.39
C SER A 835 19.18 18.51 -8.94
N GLU A 836 18.19 19.16 -8.33
CA GLU A 836 18.25 20.52 -7.78
C GLU A 836 18.44 20.48 -6.26
N PRO A 837 19.30 21.32 -5.65
CA PRO A 837 19.42 21.38 -4.20
C PRO A 837 18.08 21.68 -3.53
N TRP A 838 17.73 20.92 -2.48
CA TRP A 838 16.50 21.12 -1.70
C TRP A 838 16.49 22.48 -1.01
N ASP A 839 17.62 22.90 -0.46
CA ASP A 839 17.90 24.28 -0.08
C ASP A 839 19.02 24.87 -0.96
N ALA A 840 18.66 25.77 -1.87
CA ALA A 840 19.64 26.45 -2.73
C ALA A 840 20.69 27.27 -1.95
N HIS A 841 20.47 27.58 -0.67
CA HIS A 841 21.39 28.34 0.17
C HIS A 841 22.26 27.45 1.08
N ASP A 842 22.02 26.14 1.12
CA ASP A 842 22.85 25.20 1.89
C ASP A 842 23.94 24.60 0.99
N PRO A 843 25.24 24.88 1.26
CA PRO A 843 26.33 24.29 0.49
C PRO A 843 26.32 22.76 0.46
N LYS A 844 25.82 22.11 1.53
CA LYS A 844 25.72 20.65 1.57
C LYS A 844 24.70 20.11 0.58
N ASP A 845 23.58 20.79 0.40
CA ASP A 845 22.55 20.42 -0.57
C ASP A 845 23.02 20.69 -2.01
N GLN A 846 23.80 21.76 -2.23
CA GLN A 846 24.44 22.02 -3.52
C GLN A 846 25.43 20.91 -3.90
N GLU A 847 26.29 20.50 -2.95
CA GLU A 847 27.22 19.38 -3.15
C GLU A 847 26.47 18.05 -3.35
N ALA A 848 25.43 17.80 -2.55
CA ALA A 848 24.57 16.63 -2.70
C ALA A 848 23.90 16.58 -4.07
N ALA A 849 23.51 17.73 -4.63
CA ALA A 849 22.92 17.81 -5.96
C ALA A 849 23.90 17.49 -7.08
N GLU A 850 25.16 17.95 -6.99
CA GLU A 850 26.19 17.51 -7.93
C GLU A 850 26.48 16.03 -7.77
N ARG A 851 26.62 15.53 -6.54
CA ARG A 851 26.86 14.10 -6.28
C ARG A 851 25.72 13.21 -6.79
N ALA A 852 24.47 13.63 -6.66
CA ALA A 852 23.33 12.92 -7.22
C ALA A 852 23.42 12.83 -8.76
N ARG A 853 23.75 13.94 -9.44
CA ARG A 853 24.02 13.92 -10.89
C ARG A 853 25.22 13.04 -11.23
N GLU A 854 26.25 12.99 -10.39
CA GLU A 854 27.38 12.11 -10.62
C GLU A 854 27.01 10.63 -10.53
N PHE A 855 26.19 10.23 -9.56
CA PHE A 855 25.72 8.84 -9.41
C PHE A 855 24.70 8.42 -10.46
N GLU A 856 23.87 9.33 -10.94
CA GLU A 856 22.84 9.03 -11.94
C GLU A 856 23.38 9.12 -13.38
N ILE A 857 24.22 10.13 -13.66
CA ILE A 857 24.66 10.48 -15.02
C ILE A 857 26.15 10.21 -15.21
N ALA A 858 27.00 10.81 -14.36
CA ALA A 858 28.44 10.75 -14.53
C ALA A 858 29.00 9.33 -14.30
N TRP A 859 28.25 8.45 -13.64
CA TRP A 859 28.55 7.03 -13.49
C TRP A 859 28.93 6.39 -14.84
N PHE A 860 28.18 6.71 -15.89
CA PHE A 860 28.48 6.24 -17.24
C PHE A 860 29.20 7.31 -18.07
N ALA A 861 28.84 8.59 -17.91
CA ALA A 861 29.34 9.64 -18.79
C ALA A 861 30.80 10.06 -18.52
N ASP A 862 31.27 10.10 -17.27
CA ASP A 862 32.67 10.48 -16.98
C ASP A 862 33.67 9.46 -17.58
N PRO A 863 33.48 8.14 -17.45
CA PRO A 863 34.30 7.15 -18.15
C PRO A 863 34.37 7.38 -19.66
N LEU A 864 33.23 7.70 -20.29
CA LEU A 864 33.11 7.82 -21.75
C LEU A 864 33.72 9.10 -22.30
N TYR A 865 33.58 10.23 -21.60
CA TYR A 865 33.85 11.55 -22.20
C TYR A 865 34.94 12.35 -21.48
N LYS A 866 35.30 12.01 -20.23
CA LYS A 866 36.10 12.90 -19.38
C LYS A 866 37.38 12.28 -18.88
N THR A 867 37.32 11.09 -18.30
CA THR A 867 38.41 10.55 -17.47
C THR A 867 38.86 9.14 -17.85
N GLY A 868 38.00 8.34 -18.49
CA GLY A 868 38.25 6.90 -18.66
C GLY A 868 38.09 6.09 -17.36
N ASP A 869 37.56 6.71 -16.31
CA ASP A 869 37.26 6.08 -15.02
C ASP A 869 36.02 6.76 -14.38
N TYR A 870 35.45 6.12 -13.37
CA TYR A 870 34.26 6.60 -12.66
C TYR A 870 34.49 7.90 -11.87
N PRO A 871 33.41 8.66 -11.54
CA PRO A 871 33.50 9.86 -10.72
C PRO A 871 34.17 9.61 -9.36
N ALA A 872 34.93 10.61 -8.88
CA ALA A 872 35.63 10.53 -7.60
C ALA A 872 34.68 10.32 -6.41
N SER A 873 33.49 10.91 -6.46
CA SER A 873 32.45 10.76 -5.43
C SER A 873 31.94 9.31 -5.34
N MET A 874 31.74 8.64 -6.48
CA MET A 874 31.37 7.23 -6.53
C MET A 874 32.48 6.33 -5.99
N ARG A 875 33.73 6.56 -6.41
CA ARG A 875 34.90 5.85 -5.88
C ARG A 875 35.02 5.99 -4.37
N ALA A 876 34.79 7.20 -3.84
CA ALA A 876 34.86 7.49 -2.42
C ALA A 876 33.78 6.75 -1.61
N GLN A 877 32.55 6.64 -2.13
CA GLN A 877 31.46 5.96 -1.43
C GLN A 877 31.49 4.43 -1.59
N LEU A 878 31.80 3.93 -2.79
CA LEU A 878 31.60 2.52 -3.14
C LEU A 878 32.86 1.67 -2.88
N GLY A 879 34.05 2.28 -2.91
CA GLY A 879 35.31 1.57 -2.70
C GLY A 879 35.47 0.41 -3.68
N ASP A 880 35.78 -0.78 -3.16
CA ASP A 880 36.05 -1.98 -3.95
C ASP A 880 34.79 -2.62 -4.58
N ARG A 881 33.59 -2.19 -4.15
CA ARG A 881 32.32 -2.66 -4.76
C ARG A 881 32.12 -2.10 -6.17
N LEU A 882 32.78 -0.98 -6.49
CA LEU A 882 32.81 -0.42 -7.83
C LEU A 882 34.03 -0.99 -8.57
N PRO A 883 33.85 -1.79 -9.64
CA PRO A 883 34.97 -2.40 -10.35
C PRO A 883 36.01 -1.39 -10.85
N ARG A 884 37.23 -1.85 -11.08
CA ARG A 884 38.31 -1.03 -11.65
C ARG A 884 38.52 -1.39 -13.11
N PHE A 885 38.54 -0.37 -13.96
CA PHE A 885 39.03 -0.54 -15.32
C PHE A 885 40.52 -0.89 -15.27
N THR A 886 40.92 -1.89 -16.04
CA THR A 886 42.33 -2.07 -16.41
C THR A 886 42.82 -0.85 -17.20
N PRO A 887 44.14 -0.58 -17.28
CA PRO A 887 44.67 0.50 -18.12
C PRO A 887 44.20 0.42 -19.57
N GLU A 888 44.08 -0.80 -20.11
CA GLU A 888 43.59 -1.07 -21.46
C GLU A 888 42.11 -0.72 -21.60
N GLU A 889 41.27 -1.15 -20.67
CA GLU A 889 39.83 -0.83 -20.68
C GLU A 889 39.58 0.66 -20.47
N SER A 890 40.32 1.31 -19.57
CA SER A 890 40.20 2.75 -19.31
C SER A 890 40.47 3.56 -20.58
N LYS A 891 41.51 3.19 -21.32
CA LYS A 891 41.84 3.79 -22.62
C LYS A 891 40.79 3.49 -23.68
N LEU A 892 40.20 2.29 -23.66
CA LEU A 892 39.20 1.88 -24.63
C LEU A 892 37.86 2.58 -24.41
N VAL A 893 37.42 2.71 -23.16
CA VAL A 893 36.15 3.36 -22.76
C VAL A 893 36.21 4.86 -23.00
N LEU A 894 37.36 5.50 -22.75
CA LEU A 894 37.51 6.93 -23.01
C LEU A 894 37.37 7.25 -24.50
N GLY A 895 36.34 8.02 -24.86
CA GLY A 895 36.01 8.39 -26.23
C GLY A 895 35.32 7.28 -27.02
N SER A 896 34.83 6.22 -26.38
CA SER A 896 34.13 5.13 -27.08
C SER A 896 32.79 5.57 -27.65
N SER A 897 32.05 6.44 -26.96
CA SER A 897 30.82 7.05 -27.49
C SER A 897 31.15 8.37 -28.19
N GLU A 898 30.71 8.54 -29.44
CA GLU A 898 31.01 9.76 -30.23
C GLU A 898 30.10 10.95 -29.87
N PHE A 899 28.91 10.65 -29.36
CA PHE A 899 27.86 11.61 -29.07
C PHE A 899 27.15 11.22 -27.79
N TYR A 900 26.54 12.20 -27.12
CA TYR A 900 25.78 11.96 -25.91
C TYR A 900 24.33 11.60 -26.27
N GLY A 901 23.98 10.32 -26.23
CA GLY A 901 22.58 9.88 -26.26
C GLY A 901 21.91 10.17 -24.92
N MET A 902 20.77 10.85 -24.92
CA MET A 902 20.12 11.35 -23.72
C MET A 902 18.66 10.89 -23.62
N ASN A 903 18.34 10.21 -22.53
CA ASN A 903 16.97 9.98 -22.08
C ASN A 903 16.73 10.74 -20.79
N SER A 904 15.66 11.54 -20.74
CA SER A 904 15.33 12.29 -19.52
C SER A 904 13.88 12.72 -19.54
N TYR A 905 13.25 12.70 -18.38
CA TYR A 905 11.81 12.89 -18.23
C TYR A 905 11.48 13.97 -17.21
N SER A 906 12.23 14.05 -16.11
CA SER A 906 11.87 14.89 -14.97
C SER A 906 13.09 15.54 -14.30
N ALA A 907 12.87 16.12 -13.13
CA ALA A 907 13.87 16.70 -12.25
C ALA A 907 13.48 16.40 -10.80
N PHE A 908 14.40 16.44 -9.85
CA PHE A 908 14.13 16.18 -8.43
C PHE A 908 14.80 17.20 -7.54
N TYR A 909 14.20 17.49 -6.38
CA TYR A 909 14.94 18.15 -5.31
C TYR A 909 15.73 17.11 -4.52
N VAL A 910 16.93 17.47 -4.09
CA VAL A 910 17.81 16.57 -3.34
C VAL A 910 18.38 17.24 -2.11
N ARG A 911 18.30 16.54 -0.99
CA ARG A 911 18.82 16.98 0.29
C ARG A 911 19.97 16.08 0.73
N HIS A 912 21.00 16.69 1.31
CA HIS A 912 22.11 15.99 1.94
C HIS A 912 21.64 15.07 3.08
N ARG A 913 22.31 13.91 3.24
CA ARG A 913 22.17 13.05 4.42
C ARG A 913 23.46 13.04 5.22
N ASP A 914 23.36 13.38 6.51
CA ASP A 914 24.49 13.23 7.45
C ASP A 914 24.70 11.75 7.79
N GLY A 915 25.97 11.34 7.95
CA GLY A 915 26.37 9.97 8.28
C GLY A 915 26.87 9.16 7.08
N PRO A 916 27.37 7.93 7.32
CA PRO A 916 27.87 7.07 6.25
C PRO A 916 26.72 6.60 5.34
N ALA A 917 27.01 6.42 4.05
CA ALA A 917 26.07 5.84 3.10
C ALA A 917 25.70 4.40 3.50
N ASP A 918 24.43 4.01 3.30
CA ASP A 918 24.04 2.61 3.40
C ASP A 918 24.81 1.78 2.37
N ILE A 919 25.11 0.52 2.70
CA ILE A 919 25.83 -0.36 1.79
C ILE A 919 25.06 -0.59 0.48
N ASN A 920 23.73 -0.51 0.52
CA ASN A 920 22.84 -0.59 -0.63
C ASN A 920 22.41 0.81 -1.13
N ASP A 921 23.16 1.88 -0.86
CA ASP A 921 22.91 3.19 -1.45
C ASP A 921 23.52 3.30 -2.86
N HIS A 922 22.67 3.65 -3.83
CA HIS A 922 23.04 3.86 -5.24
C HIS A 922 22.82 5.29 -5.72
N LYS A 923 22.42 6.20 -4.82
CA LYS A 923 22.02 7.57 -5.18
C LYS A 923 23.02 8.64 -4.72
N GLY A 924 24.10 8.24 -4.06
CA GLY A 924 25.13 9.14 -3.56
C GLY A 924 24.82 9.70 -2.16
N ASN A 925 24.19 8.91 -1.29
CA ASN A 925 23.86 9.30 0.09
C ASN A 925 23.07 10.61 0.16
N ILE A 926 21.95 10.64 -0.56
CA ILE A 926 21.04 11.78 -0.63
C ILE A 926 19.61 11.35 -0.29
N GLU A 927 18.78 12.33 0.00
CA GLU A 927 17.33 12.17 0.04
C GLU A 927 16.70 12.90 -1.14
N GLN A 928 15.95 12.16 -1.96
CA GLN A 928 15.25 12.68 -3.13
C GLN A 928 13.82 13.08 -2.77
N LEU A 929 13.40 14.28 -3.16
CA LEU A 929 12.19 14.96 -2.70
C LEU A 929 11.41 15.58 -3.88
N ASN A 930 10.11 15.77 -3.69
CA ASN A 930 9.22 16.42 -4.67
C ASN A 930 9.05 17.94 -4.43
N GLU A 931 9.37 18.41 -3.24
CA GLU A 931 9.28 19.82 -2.84
C GLU A 931 10.63 20.30 -2.32
N ASN A 932 10.95 21.56 -2.59
CA ASN A 932 12.11 22.24 -1.98
C ASN A 932 11.79 22.74 -0.57
N LYS A 933 12.77 23.37 0.08
CA LYS A 933 12.60 23.95 1.43
C LYS A 933 11.48 24.99 1.52
N GLN A 934 11.16 25.67 0.42
CA GLN A 934 10.09 26.66 0.33
C GLN A 934 8.70 26.05 0.07
N GLY A 935 8.58 24.71 0.01
CA GLY A 935 7.32 24.02 -0.28
C GLY A 935 6.92 24.10 -1.75
N GLN A 936 7.84 24.48 -2.64
CA GLN A 936 7.56 24.52 -4.08
C GLN A 936 7.72 23.13 -4.67
N TRP A 937 6.65 22.61 -5.24
CA TRP A 937 6.67 21.38 -6.01
C TRP A 937 7.51 21.52 -7.27
N ARG A 938 8.23 20.46 -7.63
CA ARG A 938 9.05 20.42 -8.85
C ARG A 938 8.23 20.58 -10.14
N GLY A 939 6.97 20.15 -10.15
CA GLY A 939 6.08 20.29 -11.30
C GLY A 939 4.76 19.53 -11.17
N PRO A 940 3.83 19.72 -12.13
CA PRO A 940 2.59 18.95 -12.24
C PRO A 940 2.83 17.45 -12.29
N MET A 941 1.92 16.68 -11.71
CA MET A 941 1.99 15.21 -11.68
C MET A 941 1.45 14.62 -12.97
N SER A 942 2.11 13.59 -13.48
CA SER A 942 1.58 12.70 -14.52
C SER A 942 0.80 11.54 -13.89
N ASP A 943 0.40 10.54 -14.68
CA ASP A 943 -0.20 9.31 -14.12
C ASP A 943 0.86 8.40 -13.49
N THR A 944 2.08 8.47 -14.01
CA THR A 944 3.23 7.72 -13.52
C THR A 944 3.82 8.44 -12.30
N TYR A 945 3.79 7.78 -11.13
CA TYR A 945 4.06 8.40 -9.82
C TYR A 945 5.41 9.15 -9.70
N TRP A 946 6.44 8.70 -10.40
CA TRP A 946 7.78 9.28 -10.34
C TRP A 946 7.97 10.47 -11.31
N LEU A 947 7.11 10.58 -12.33
CA LEU A 947 7.24 11.54 -13.41
C LEU A 947 6.41 12.80 -13.14
N ARG A 948 7.10 13.96 -13.21
CA ARG A 948 6.49 15.29 -13.12
C ARG A 948 7.06 16.21 -14.19
N THR A 949 6.22 17.07 -14.76
CA THR A 949 6.60 18.00 -15.84
C THR A 949 7.48 19.13 -15.29
N THR A 950 8.77 19.12 -15.63
CA THR A 950 9.81 20.00 -15.06
C THR A 950 10.70 20.65 -16.13
N PRO A 951 10.15 21.51 -17.02
CA PRO A 951 10.91 22.13 -18.11
C PRO A 951 12.10 22.96 -17.61
N TRP A 952 12.00 23.56 -16.42
CA TRP A 952 13.10 24.30 -15.79
C TRP A 952 14.31 23.42 -15.46
N GLY A 953 14.08 22.16 -15.05
CA GLY A 953 15.16 21.22 -14.74
C GLY A 953 15.79 20.68 -16.02
N TRP A 954 14.96 20.40 -17.02
CA TRP A 954 15.39 20.05 -18.38
C TRP A 954 16.33 21.12 -18.98
N ALA A 955 15.97 22.40 -18.85
CA ALA A 955 16.78 23.52 -19.30
C ALA A 955 18.19 23.53 -18.65
N LYS A 956 18.27 23.32 -17.33
CA LYS A 956 19.54 23.25 -16.60
C LYS A 956 20.37 22.03 -17.00
N LEU A 957 19.71 20.89 -17.20
CA LEU A 957 20.37 19.62 -17.53
C LEU A 957 21.09 19.67 -18.87
N LEU A 958 20.45 20.20 -19.92
CA LEU A 958 21.07 20.33 -21.25
C LEU A 958 22.38 21.14 -21.18
N ARG A 959 22.36 22.25 -20.43
CA ARG A 959 23.53 23.12 -20.23
C ARG A 959 24.60 22.44 -19.39
N TRP A 960 24.21 21.72 -18.33
CA TRP A 960 25.16 20.99 -17.50
C TRP A 960 25.89 19.88 -18.28
N ILE A 961 25.16 19.10 -19.08
CA ILE A 961 25.75 18.04 -19.94
C ILE A 961 26.72 18.67 -20.93
N TRP A 962 26.28 19.71 -21.65
CA TRP A 962 27.11 20.41 -22.63
C TRP A 962 28.38 21.01 -22.00
N ASN A 963 28.24 21.73 -20.89
CA ASN A 963 29.37 22.36 -20.21
C ASN A 963 30.35 21.34 -19.62
N ARG A 964 29.88 20.15 -19.22
CA ARG A 964 30.74 19.12 -18.62
C ARG A 964 31.48 18.30 -19.67
N TYR A 965 30.85 17.97 -20.80
CA TYR A 965 31.39 16.99 -21.75
C TYR A 965 31.71 17.56 -23.15
N GLY A 966 31.09 18.67 -23.55
CA GLY A 966 31.39 19.34 -24.81
C GLY A 966 31.14 18.51 -26.09
N VAL A 967 30.31 17.47 -26.00
CA VAL A 967 29.93 16.60 -27.13
C VAL A 967 28.49 16.86 -27.57
N PRO A 968 28.15 16.70 -28.87
CA PRO A 968 26.78 16.89 -29.34
C PRO A 968 25.78 15.96 -28.65
N ILE A 969 24.61 16.51 -28.33
CA ILE A 969 23.54 15.81 -27.62
C ILE A 969 22.52 15.29 -28.64
N TYR A 970 22.17 14.01 -28.52
CA TYR A 970 21.07 13.37 -29.24
C TYR A 970 20.02 12.97 -28.21
N ILE A 971 18.89 13.69 -28.18
CA ILE A 971 17.80 13.36 -27.27
C ILE A 971 17.09 12.14 -27.87
N THR A 972 17.23 11.00 -27.20
CA THR A 972 16.78 9.69 -27.68
C THR A 972 15.47 9.22 -27.05
N GLU A 973 15.08 9.78 -25.90
CA GLU A 973 13.75 9.65 -25.29
C GLU A 973 13.39 10.89 -24.46
N ASN A 974 12.17 11.39 -24.64
CA ASN A 974 11.52 12.35 -23.75
C ASN A 974 10.00 12.24 -23.94
N GLY A 975 9.23 12.20 -22.85
CA GLY A 975 7.77 12.05 -22.93
C GLY A 975 7.07 12.03 -21.59
N THR A 976 5.76 11.79 -21.59
CA THR A 976 4.94 11.76 -20.37
C THR A 976 3.69 10.89 -20.53
N THR A 977 3.19 10.39 -19.40
CA THR A 977 1.80 9.94 -19.24
C THR A 977 0.90 11.11 -18.81
N ALA A 978 -0.41 10.92 -18.82
CA ALA A 978 -1.38 11.91 -18.34
C ALA A 978 -2.44 11.27 -17.44
N GLN A 979 -2.83 11.97 -16.37
CA GLN A 979 -3.80 11.45 -15.42
C GLN A 979 -5.14 11.13 -16.08
N GLY A 980 -5.67 9.94 -15.82
CA GLY A 980 -6.98 9.50 -16.34
C GLY A 980 -6.99 9.10 -17.82
N GLU A 981 -5.83 8.96 -18.47
CA GLU A 981 -5.73 8.55 -19.88
C GLU A 981 -6.14 7.09 -20.12
N HIS A 982 -6.16 6.27 -19.07
CA HIS A 982 -6.58 4.86 -19.12
C HIS A 982 -8.07 4.68 -19.45
N ASP A 983 -8.90 5.65 -19.09
CA ASP A 983 -10.35 5.59 -19.28
C ASP A 983 -10.80 6.10 -20.66
N TRP A 984 -9.87 6.58 -21.48
CA TRP A 984 -10.21 7.16 -22.77
C TRP A 984 -10.66 6.08 -23.75
N LYS A 985 -11.73 6.39 -24.50
CA LYS A 985 -12.25 5.53 -25.55
C LYS A 985 -12.50 6.36 -26.81
N PRO A 986 -11.89 6.01 -27.95
CA PRO A 986 -12.17 6.68 -29.22
C PRO A 986 -13.63 6.48 -29.61
N LYS A 987 -14.26 7.54 -30.12
CA LYS A 987 -15.68 7.54 -30.53
C LYS A 987 -15.89 6.95 -31.93
N SER A 988 -14.88 7.06 -32.78
CA SER A 988 -14.90 6.51 -34.14
C SER A 988 -13.48 6.12 -34.58
N PRO A 989 -13.35 5.27 -35.63
CA PRO A 989 -12.10 5.00 -36.33
C PRO A 989 -11.21 6.21 -36.67
N GLU A 990 -11.82 7.35 -36.99
CA GLU A 990 -11.14 8.59 -37.40
C GLU A 990 -10.90 9.56 -36.24
N ASP A 991 -11.30 9.17 -35.03
CA ASP A 991 -11.20 10.03 -33.86
C ASP A 991 -9.75 10.41 -33.54
N VAL A 992 -9.57 11.67 -33.15
CA VAL A 992 -8.29 12.21 -32.69
C VAL A 992 -8.46 12.54 -31.22
N LEU A 993 -7.80 11.78 -30.36
CA LEU A 993 -7.89 11.94 -28.91
C LEU A 993 -7.13 13.19 -28.48
N GLU A 994 -7.79 14.07 -27.73
CA GLU A 994 -7.20 15.32 -27.26
C GLU A 994 -6.40 15.09 -25.97
N ASP A 995 -5.08 15.25 -26.05
CA ASP A 995 -4.13 15.04 -24.93
C ASP A 995 -3.35 16.30 -24.55
N PRO A 996 -4.03 17.34 -24.03
CA PRO A 996 -3.44 18.65 -23.77
C PRO A 996 -2.25 18.60 -22.81
N PHE A 997 -2.26 17.71 -21.81
CA PHE A 997 -1.14 17.58 -20.87
C PHE A 997 0.17 17.17 -21.56
N ARG A 998 0.08 16.22 -22.51
CA ARG A 998 1.25 15.76 -23.28
C ARG A 998 1.70 16.83 -24.28
N ILE A 999 0.78 17.55 -24.89
CA ILE A 999 1.09 18.70 -25.75
C ILE A 999 1.83 19.78 -24.96
N ASP A 1000 1.35 20.14 -23.78
CA ASP A 1000 1.99 21.15 -22.91
C ASP A 1000 3.37 20.70 -22.42
N PHE A 1001 3.53 19.41 -22.12
CA PHE A 1001 4.83 18.81 -21.83
C PHE A 1001 5.80 19.02 -23.00
N TYR A 1002 5.43 18.56 -24.21
CA TYR A 1002 6.28 18.66 -25.38
C TYR A 1002 6.60 20.11 -25.74
N LYS A 1003 5.59 20.98 -25.74
CA LYS A 1003 5.75 22.41 -26.02
C LYS A 1003 6.75 23.06 -25.06
N SER A 1004 6.62 22.80 -23.77
CA SER A 1004 7.49 23.41 -22.76
C SER A 1004 8.93 22.87 -22.80
N TYR A 1005 9.13 21.56 -23.00
CA TYR A 1005 10.47 20.97 -23.08
C TYR A 1005 11.20 21.37 -24.37
N LEU A 1006 10.52 21.33 -25.52
CA LEU A 1006 11.11 21.69 -26.81
C LEU A 1006 11.39 23.20 -26.93
N THR A 1007 10.63 24.05 -26.24
CA THR A 1007 10.96 25.48 -26.12
C THR A 1007 12.32 25.66 -25.43
N GLU A 1008 12.62 24.87 -24.40
CA GLU A 1008 13.92 24.91 -23.72
C GLU A 1008 15.05 24.28 -24.54
N VAL A 1009 14.75 23.28 -25.39
CA VAL A 1009 15.69 22.77 -26.40
C VAL A 1009 16.06 23.87 -27.39
N ALA A 1010 15.07 24.61 -27.90
CA ALA A 1010 15.28 25.70 -28.84
C ALA A 1010 16.14 26.83 -28.23
N LYS A 1011 15.85 27.23 -26.98
CA LYS A 1011 16.65 28.22 -26.25
C LYS A 1011 18.09 27.75 -26.03
N ALA A 1012 18.28 26.50 -25.60
CA ALA A 1012 19.62 25.93 -25.42
C ALA A 1012 20.42 25.91 -26.74
N SER A 1013 19.76 25.58 -27.86
CA SER A 1013 20.36 25.63 -29.20
C SER A 1013 20.80 27.04 -29.59
N GLN A 1014 19.95 28.07 -29.35
CA GLN A 1014 20.31 29.47 -29.58
C GLN A 1014 21.47 29.96 -28.71
N GLU A 1015 21.65 29.37 -27.53
CA GLU A 1015 22.78 29.62 -26.62
C GLU A 1015 24.05 28.83 -26.99
N GLY A 1016 24.03 28.06 -28.09
CA GLY A 1016 25.18 27.33 -28.61
C GLY A 1016 25.34 25.90 -28.10
N VAL A 1017 24.35 25.35 -27.38
CA VAL A 1017 24.32 23.92 -27.05
C VAL A 1017 24.02 23.12 -28.31
N VAL A 1018 24.91 22.21 -28.71
CA VAL A 1018 24.73 21.45 -29.96
C VAL A 1018 23.81 20.25 -29.71
N ILE A 1019 22.56 20.39 -30.12
CA ILE A 1019 21.53 19.33 -30.05
C ILE A 1019 21.17 18.91 -31.47
N LYS A 1020 21.22 17.59 -31.75
CA LYS A 1020 21.12 17.05 -33.12
C LYS A 1020 19.87 16.20 -33.36
N SER A 1021 19.22 15.71 -32.31
CA SER A 1021 17.98 14.98 -32.46
C SER A 1021 17.01 15.15 -31.31
N TYR A 1022 15.75 14.81 -31.57
CA TYR A 1022 14.72 14.63 -30.56
C TYR A 1022 13.79 13.46 -30.90
N PHE A 1023 13.67 12.50 -29.98
CA PHE A 1023 12.73 11.38 -30.12
C PHE A 1023 11.72 11.37 -28.97
N GLY A 1024 10.44 11.52 -29.32
CA GLY A 1024 9.33 11.41 -28.36
C GLY A 1024 9.17 9.97 -27.87
N TRP A 1025 9.17 9.77 -26.56
CA TRP A 1025 8.79 8.51 -25.92
C TRP A 1025 7.31 8.55 -25.57
N THR A 1026 6.43 7.82 -26.27
CA THR A 1026 6.69 6.82 -27.32
C THR A 1026 5.82 7.08 -28.54
N PHE A 1027 6.17 6.45 -29.66
CA PHE A 1027 5.33 6.42 -30.85
C PHE A 1027 3.91 5.93 -30.51
N THR A 1028 3.79 4.74 -29.93
CA THR A 1028 2.51 4.15 -29.50
C THR A 1028 2.47 3.98 -27.99
N ASP A 1029 1.27 3.88 -27.41
CA ASP A 1029 1.11 3.19 -26.13
C ASP A 1029 1.71 1.79 -26.28
N ASN A 1030 2.33 1.26 -25.24
CA ASN A 1030 3.09 0.03 -25.33
C ASN A 1030 3.00 -0.78 -24.02
N TRP A 1031 3.69 -1.91 -23.95
CA TRP A 1031 3.84 -2.69 -22.73
C TRP A 1031 4.97 -2.09 -21.88
N GLU A 1032 4.62 -1.31 -20.86
CA GLU A 1032 5.56 -0.53 -20.03
C GLU A 1032 6.14 -1.41 -18.91
N TRP A 1033 6.90 -2.43 -19.32
CA TRP A 1033 7.72 -3.25 -18.43
C TRP A 1033 6.90 -3.87 -17.28
N ALA A 1034 7.34 -3.67 -16.02
CA ALA A 1034 6.64 -4.17 -14.85
C ALA A 1034 5.30 -3.46 -14.56
N ALA A 1035 5.01 -2.32 -15.21
CA ALA A 1035 3.70 -1.67 -15.12
C ALA A 1035 2.65 -2.30 -16.05
N GLY A 1036 3.07 -3.11 -17.03
CA GLY A 1036 2.19 -3.69 -18.02
C GLY A 1036 1.60 -2.62 -18.95
N PHE A 1037 0.31 -2.70 -19.26
CA PHE A 1037 -0.37 -1.71 -20.11
C PHE A 1037 -0.95 -0.53 -19.32
N SER A 1038 -0.63 -0.42 -18.02
CA SER A 1038 -1.18 0.59 -17.12
C SER A 1038 -0.56 1.97 -17.24
N ASP A 1039 0.48 2.18 -18.04
CA ASP A 1039 1.12 3.49 -18.21
C ASP A 1039 1.17 3.81 -19.71
N ARG A 1040 0.39 4.81 -20.14
CA ARG A 1040 0.23 5.15 -21.57
C ARG A 1040 1.13 6.34 -21.97
N PHE A 1041 2.31 6.06 -22.52
CA PHE A 1041 3.25 7.10 -22.98
C PHE A 1041 3.05 7.54 -24.44
N GLY A 1042 2.23 6.83 -25.22
CA GLY A 1042 2.18 6.98 -26.67
C GLY A 1042 1.61 8.30 -27.16
N ALA A 1043 2.09 8.75 -28.32
CA ALA A 1043 1.35 9.72 -29.14
C ALA A 1043 0.27 9.07 -30.01
N THR A 1044 0.31 7.75 -30.14
CA THR A 1044 -0.75 6.93 -30.73
C THR A 1044 -1.36 6.06 -29.64
N TRP A 1045 -2.67 6.21 -29.44
CA TRP A 1045 -3.42 5.38 -28.50
C TRP A 1045 -3.66 4.00 -29.11
N ILE A 1046 -3.40 2.96 -28.32
CA ILE A 1046 -3.61 1.57 -28.73
C ILE A 1046 -4.82 0.98 -28.02
N ASP A 1047 -5.71 0.41 -28.82
CA ASP A 1047 -6.76 -0.48 -28.33
C ASP A 1047 -6.15 -1.85 -28.03
N PHE A 1048 -5.81 -2.10 -26.76
CA PHE A 1048 -5.22 -3.36 -26.34
C PHE A 1048 -6.22 -4.52 -26.36
N GLU A 1049 -7.53 -4.25 -26.32
CA GLU A 1049 -8.58 -5.27 -26.34
C GLU A 1049 -8.93 -5.69 -27.77
N SER A 1050 -8.62 -4.86 -28.76
CA SER A 1050 -8.74 -5.19 -30.17
C SER A 1050 -7.75 -6.30 -30.57
N GLU A 1051 -8.25 -7.33 -31.25
CA GLU A 1051 -7.40 -8.39 -31.84
C GLU A 1051 -6.35 -7.82 -32.81
N GLU A 1052 -6.67 -6.72 -33.50
CA GLU A 1052 -5.78 -6.03 -34.44
C GLU A 1052 -4.86 -4.99 -33.76
N LYS A 1053 -4.95 -4.81 -32.43
CA LYS A 1053 -4.23 -3.76 -31.67
C LYS A 1053 -4.35 -2.39 -32.33
N ARG A 1054 -5.58 -1.96 -32.59
CA ARG A 1054 -5.86 -0.80 -33.45
C ARG A 1054 -5.21 0.48 -32.95
N ARG A 1055 -4.64 1.26 -33.88
CA ARG A 1055 -3.98 2.57 -33.65
C ARG A 1055 -4.97 3.72 -33.81
N TYR A 1056 -5.00 4.63 -32.86
CA TYR A 1056 -5.75 5.89 -32.91
C TYR A 1056 -4.83 7.07 -32.64
N ALA A 1057 -5.02 8.17 -33.37
CA ALA A 1057 -4.16 9.32 -33.18
C ALA A 1057 -4.49 10.03 -31.86
N LYS A 1058 -3.46 10.42 -31.11
CA LYS A 1058 -3.59 11.52 -30.14
C LYS A 1058 -3.15 12.83 -30.81
N ARG A 1059 -3.67 13.95 -30.34
CA ARG A 1059 -3.37 15.28 -30.89
C ARG A 1059 -1.88 15.61 -30.80
N SER A 1060 -1.20 15.17 -29.75
CA SER A 1060 0.26 15.30 -29.58
C SER A 1060 1.08 14.73 -30.74
N GLY A 1061 0.61 13.66 -31.38
CA GLY A 1061 1.26 13.05 -32.54
C GLY A 1061 1.39 14.00 -33.74
N TYR A 1062 0.35 14.79 -34.01
CA TYR A 1062 0.37 15.81 -35.05
C TYR A 1062 1.09 17.09 -34.60
N PHE A 1063 0.85 17.49 -33.36
CA PHE A 1063 1.42 18.71 -32.79
C PHE A 1063 2.95 18.76 -32.90
N LEU A 1064 3.64 17.65 -32.64
CA LEU A 1064 5.10 17.61 -32.69
C LEU A 1064 5.64 17.99 -34.08
N GLY A 1065 5.05 17.45 -35.15
CA GLY A 1065 5.48 17.77 -36.51
C GLY A 1065 5.21 19.22 -36.89
N GLU A 1066 4.08 19.77 -36.46
CA GLU A 1066 3.76 21.18 -36.64
C GLU A 1066 4.70 22.10 -35.86
N PHE A 1067 5.12 21.69 -34.66
CA PHE A 1067 6.03 22.49 -33.84
C PHE A 1067 7.47 22.43 -34.37
N PHE A 1068 7.96 21.27 -34.81
CA PHE A 1068 9.28 21.15 -35.44
C PHE A 1068 9.37 21.93 -36.76
N ASP A 1069 8.29 22.00 -37.56
CA ASP A 1069 8.23 22.87 -38.75
C ASP A 1069 8.51 24.35 -38.43
N HIS A 1070 8.19 24.79 -37.20
CA HIS A 1070 8.46 26.15 -36.71
C HIS A 1070 9.86 26.29 -36.13
N LEU A 1071 10.34 25.27 -35.40
CA LEU A 1071 11.64 25.31 -34.73
C LEU A 1071 12.83 25.09 -35.67
N ILE A 1072 12.66 24.29 -36.74
CA ILE A 1072 13.74 23.94 -37.66
C ILE A 1072 13.94 25.06 -38.70
N CYS A 1073 15.19 25.49 -38.87
CA CYS A 1073 15.57 26.45 -39.89
C CYS A 1073 15.34 25.84 -41.29
N LYS A 1074 14.66 26.56 -42.18
CA LYS A 1074 14.49 26.16 -43.58
C LYS A 1074 15.64 26.73 -44.40
N GLU A 1075 16.26 25.88 -45.21
CA GLU A 1075 17.26 26.28 -46.20
C GLU A 1075 16.67 27.16 -47.31
#